data_AF-A0A9E3MS66-F1
#
_entry.id   AF-A0A9E3MS66-F1
#
_cell.length_a   1.000
_cell.length_b   1.000
_cell.length_c   1.000
_cell.angle_alpha   90.00
_cell.angle_beta   90.00
_cell.angle_gamma   90.00
#
_symmetry.space_group_name_H-M   'P 1'
#
loop_
_entity.id
_entity.type
_entity.pdbx_description
1 polymer ?
#
loop_
_entity_poly.entity_id
_entity_poly.type
_entity_poly.pdbx_seq_one_letter_code
_entity_poly.pdbx_strand_id
1 'polypeptide(L)'
;MDDVRVAARPGGAGFRITQDGEILFVDAGGRVDLAAVDTAGTGVFRVHDGQGAHQFDTIQLTDSVGTRFIRTDTHTLLDGELTPVPAGGHTITPQPGGGYRVDGFPGTRAGEYKLYDNLGRITEQRINIVNKGTLKPNEYLKVTHPTDGVTKPTWERVRLDGTGNPQAVTGARGWYDGGTLNAKGLGEGRVQLVSHSGVEVFERRPLPNGHVLDSYHSPAGAGDFGRFNQRGGWTEYDGNGGVVRFGTRHWGESGRSWFDVTTTLGVDTRIRHFQATPDGGHVLAGLDNKPLTQSFAKTTWTRYDSEYRPIANGTRDWGPGRGFTDTMVHPKSGANVVVHEKWGRFTWSAHDVRRFHQTKIGADGTPKAEYTSWSAHGKENGAGLTLKNGDFLEIRRFAEQRPPVAWRSLMSSDYRAVNLDNVPWLKKDGKLQVHTFTQTPAGGGPSVHGVRLVSGDTTTDILRGGIVVRESRKLLNGDTLTVGDVKMPNGVNLHDGYLPWSQGTGKPQGHRTYSGADFTSATIDGRRVVWQDRVAVNPAGNDWYTPNVPGRQWNVVRSGLDDGTVVEYRPAPGQQTPAHLNNGDWTRYDHHGLVVARQDTWPDPAGTGNPIQVTSTGMLDGNVRWTDSLGNDGVRKLNHHRGDVTAWGWDRESFQDFDRTGQLVRDHRLLAKGTTIDSWSVPNPTGGRTWHWNKIEANGTIKTFGTGPGDRIRQWTDAHGNPLPDWQSSAVWKDQVTSVNHTVQEILAKPTGTSWLTDVPHRVREYAASPAGLTTIDRHVWKEYDNGVEIGRKIELRDGTYLESEDWHKQWRRYGTDG
;
A
#
# COMPACT_ATOMS: atom_id res chain seq x y z
N MET A 1 -21.44 9.39 -10.09
CA MET A 1 -22.66 10.21 -9.95
C MET A 1 -23.15 10.00 -8.54
N ASP A 2 -23.53 11.10 -7.89
CA ASP A 2 -24.11 11.24 -6.54
C ASP A 2 -23.10 11.41 -5.39
N ASP A 3 -22.57 12.63 -5.21
CA ASP A 3 -22.00 13.08 -3.91
C ASP A 3 -22.77 14.31 -3.40
N VAL A 4 -24.11 14.25 -3.47
CA VAL A 4 -24.98 15.21 -2.78
C VAL A 4 -24.96 14.86 -1.30
N ARG A 5 -24.53 15.80 -0.47
CA ARG A 5 -24.45 15.63 0.99
C ARG A 5 -25.50 16.48 1.65
N VAL A 6 -26.29 15.87 2.54
CA VAL A 6 -27.30 16.56 3.34
C VAL A 6 -26.89 16.44 4.81
N ALA A 7 -26.74 17.58 5.48
CA ALA A 7 -26.45 17.67 6.91
C ALA A 7 -27.55 18.47 7.62
N ALA A 8 -28.00 18.03 8.79
CA ALA A 8 -28.90 18.82 9.61
C ALA A 8 -28.18 20.06 10.16
N ARG A 9 -28.82 21.22 10.07
CA ARG A 9 -28.29 22.49 10.60
C ARG A 9 -28.44 22.53 12.12
N PRO A 10 -27.52 23.18 12.86
CA PRO A 10 -27.59 23.29 14.31
C PRO A 10 -28.93 23.84 14.81
N GLY A 11 -29.36 23.40 16.00
CA GLY A 11 -30.57 23.92 16.66
C GLY A 11 -31.89 23.61 15.94
N GLY A 12 -31.90 22.73 14.95
CA GLY A 12 -33.11 22.41 14.17
C GLY A 12 -33.42 23.45 13.09
N ALA A 13 -32.42 24.23 12.65
CA ALA A 13 -32.59 25.30 11.66
C ALA A 13 -32.84 24.83 10.21
N GLY A 14 -32.93 23.53 9.96
CA GLY A 14 -33.16 22.94 8.64
C GLY A 14 -32.00 22.07 8.15
N PHE A 15 -31.66 22.14 6.87
CA PHE A 15 -30.66 21.29 6.23
C PHE A 15 -29.67 22.08 5.38
N ARG A 16 -28.40 21.71 5.44
CA ARG A 16 -27.36 22.12 4.50
C ARG A 16 -27.21 21.04 3.45
N ILE A 17 -27.35 21.41 2.19
CA ILE A 17 -27.14 20.54 1.04
C ILE A 17 -25.86 21.00 0.34
N THR A 18 -24.92 20.10 0.12
CA THR A 18 -23.67 20.38 -0.59
C THR A 18 -23.58 19.47 -1.81
N GLN A 19 -23.34 20.07 -2.96
CA GLN A 19 -23.14 19.42 -4.25
C GLN A 19 -21.99 20.15 -4.97
N ASP A 20 -21.32 19.51 -5.93
CA ASP A 20 -20.15 20.09 -6.60
C ASP A 20 -20.37 21.56 -7.04
N GLY A 21 -19.64 22.48 -6.39
CA GLY A 21 -19.72 23.93 -6.66
C GLY A 21 -20.95 24.65 -6.11
N GLU A 22 -21.80 23.99 -5.32
CA GLU A 22 -23.04 24.57 -4.79
C GLU A 22 -23.31 24.15 -3.33
N ILE A 23 -23.68 25.12 -2.50
CA ILE A 23 -24.10 24.91 -1.12
C ILE A 23 -25.44 25.60 -0.91
N LEU A 24 -26.47 24.82 -0.63
CA LEU A 24 -27.80 25.32 -0.31
C LEU A 24 -28.03 25.20 1.19
N PHE A 25 -28.47 26.30 1.78
CA PHE A 25 -29.02 26.34 3.12
C PHE A 25 -30.53 26.32 2.97
N VAL A 26 -31.15 25.31 3.58
CA VAL A 26 -32.59 25.10 3.59
C VAL A 26 -33.07 25.27 5.02
N ASP A 27 -34.09 26.07 5.23
CA ASP A 27 -34.70 26.30 6.53
C ASP A 27 -35.52 25.08 6.99
N ALA A 28 -36.02 25.12 8.23
CA ALA A 28 -36.86 24.06 8.79
C ALA A 28 -38.20 23.87 8.06
N GLY A 29 -38.64 24.86 7.28
CA GLY A 29 -39.85 24.83 6.45
C GLY A 29 -39.61 24.29 5.05
N GLY A 30 -38.38 23.93 4.69
CA GLY A 30 -38.01 23.39 3.39
C GLY A 30 -37.75 24.46 2.31
N ARG A 31 -37.58 25.74 2.69
CA ARG A 31 -37.24 26.83 1.76
C ARG A 31 -35.75 27.12 1.78
N VAL A 32 -35.17 27.44 0.63
CA VAL A 32 -33.77 27.90 0.56
C VAL A 32 -33.69 29.29 1.16
N ASP A 33 -32.89 29.48 2.20
CA ASP A 33 -32.63 30.80 2.81
C ASP A 33 -31.34 31.44 2.28
N LEU A 34 -30.32 30.63 1.97
CA LEU A 34 -29.09 31.07 1.30
C LEU A 34 -28.61 30.03 0.28
N ALA A 35 -28.01 30.50 -0.81
CA ALA A 35 -27.33 29.68 -1.80
C ALA A 35 -25.93 30.23 -2.07
N ALA A 36 -24.89 29.43 -1.85
CA ALA A 36 -23.51 29.77 -2.19
C ALA A 36 -23.09 28.98 -3.44
N VAL A 37 -22.76 29.68 -4.51
CA VAL A 37 -22.49 29.06 -5.82
C VAL A 37 -21.11 29.46 -6.33
N ASP A 38 -20.29 28.47 -6.67
CA ASP A 38 -19.03 28.62 -7.40
C ASP A 38 -19.24 28.17 -8.85
N THR A 39 -19.71 29.09 -9.69
CA THR A 39 -19.96 28.82 -11.11
C THR A 39 -18.69 28.60 -11.94
N ALA A 40 -17.51 28.92 -11.39
CA ALA A 40 -16.25 28.90 -12.12
C ALA A 40 -15.29 27.77 -11.67
N GLY A 41 -15.64 27.05 -10.60
CA GLY A 41 -14.78 26.03 -9.99
C GLY A 41 -13.48 26.60 -9.40
N THR A 42 -13.52 27.86 -8.95
CA THR A 42 -12.32 28.60 -8.50
C THR A 42 -12.10 28.51 -6.99
N GLY A 43 -13.10 28.09 -6.21
CA GLY A 43 -13.11 28.16 -4.74
C GLY A 43 -13.71 29.46 -4.20
N VAL A 44 -14.16 30.35 -5.09
CA VAL A 44 -14.87 31.59 -4.75
C VAL A 44 -16.37 31.39 -4.96
N PHE A 45 -17.14 31.48 -3.88
CA PHE A 45 -18.58 31.32 -3.87
C PHE A 45 -19.26 32.68 -3.83
N ARG A 46 -20.22 32.88 -4.74
CA ARG A 46 -21.18 33.98 -4.68
C ARG A 46 -22.36 33.55 -3.83
N VAL A 47 -22.65 34.32 -2.78
CA VAL A 47 -23.74 34.03 -1.86
C VAL A 47 -24.97 34.84 -2.26
N HIS A 48 -26.09 34.15 -2.44
CA HIS A 48 -27.39 34.67 -2.78
C HIS A 48 -28.39 34.36 -1.65
N ASP A 49 -29.38 35.23 -1.47
CA ASP A 49 -30.52 34.92 -0.60
C ASP A 49 -31.53 33.96 -1.27
N GLY A 50 -32.55 33.55 -0.53
CA GLY A 50 -33.64 32.70 -1.02
C GLY A 50 -34.45 33.27 -2.19
N GLN A 51 -34.27 34.55 -2.52
CA GLN A 51 -34.88 35.22 -3.68
C GLN A 51 -33.90 35.35 -4.85
N GLY A 52 -32.65 34.90 -4.69
CA GLY A 52 -31.60 34.94 -5.70
C GLY A 52 -30.81 36.26 -5.75
N ALA A 53 -31.07 37.21 -4.85
CA ALA A 53 -30.31 38.46 -4.82
C ALA A 53 -28.92 38.21 -4.19
N HIS A 54 -27.89 38.76 -4.82
CA HIS A 54 -26.50 38.65 -4.34
C HIS A 54 -26.31 39.41 -3.02
N GLN A 55 -25.64 38.76 -2.06
CA GLN A 55 -25.40 39.27 -0.72
C GLN A 55 -23.92 39.60 -0.49
N PHE A 56 -23.03 38.65 -0.77
CA PHE A 56 -21.58 38.82 -0.64
C PHE A 56 -20.83 37.69 -1.35
N ASP A 57 -19.52 37.88 -1.53
CA ASP A 57 -18.62 36.85 -2.03
C ASP A 57 -17.81 36.25 -0.88
N THR A 58 -17.52 34.95 -0.98
CA THR A 58 -16.75 34.25 0.03
C THR A 58 -15.81 33.23 -0.58
N ILE A 59 -14.70 32.96 0.09
CA ILE A 59 -13.65 32.05 -0.36
C ILE A 59 -13.60 30.87 0.58
N GLN A 60 -13.72 29.65 0.06
CA GLN A 60 -13.68 28.43 0.85
C GLN A 60 -12.24 28.06 1.24
N LEU A 61 -12.01 27.78 2.52
CA LEU A 61 -10.69 27.38 3.03
C LEU A 61 -10.49 25.87 2.94
N THR A 62 -9.43 25.47 2.23
CA THR A 62 -9.13 24.07 1.86
C THR A 62 -8.80 23.12 3.02
N ASP A 63 -8.41 23.61 4.19
CA ASP A 63 -7.92 22.82 5.33
C ASP A 63 -8.85 22.87 6.58
N SER A 64 -10.11 23.24 6.37
CA SER A 64 -11.01 23.63 7.45
C SER A 64 -12.07 22.57 7.80
N VAL A 65 -12.05 22.13 9.06
CA VAL A 65 -13.12 21.30 9.66
C VAL A 65 -14.46 22.03 9.56
N GLY A 66 -15.47 21.34 9.03
CA GLY A 66 -16.83 21.87 8.89
C GLY A 66 -17.06 22.80 7.70
N THR A 67 -16.05 23.01 6.86
CA THR A 67 -16.01 24.05 5.82
C THR A 67 -16.04 25.46 6.42
N ARG A 68 -14.96 26.23 6.31
CA ARG A 68 -14.91 27.64 6.69
C ARG A 68 -14.69 28.49 5.47
N PHE A 69 -15.12 29.74 5.55
CA PHE A 69 -14.96 30.68 4.47
C PHE A 69 -14.39 32.01 4.96
N ILE A 70 -13.79 32.77 4.06
CA ILE A 70 -13.44 34.18 4.30
C ILE A 70 -14.37 35.03 3.45
N ARG A 71 -15.08 35.97 4.07
CA ARG A 71 -15.87 36.98 3.36
C ARG A 71 -14.93 38.00 2.71
N THR A 72 -15.06 38.23 1.41
CA THR A 72 -14.03 38.97 0.65
C THR A 72 -14.03 40.48 0.89
N ASP A 73 -15.18 41.06 1.22
CA ASP A 73 -15.39 42.50 1.45
C ASP A 73 -15.06 42.93 2.89
N THR A 74 -15.50 42.17 3.90
CA THR A 74 -15.29 42.48 5.32
C THR A 74 -14.12 41.74 5.95
N HIS A 75 -13.50 40.82 5.20
CA HIS A 75 -12.39 39.98 5.67
C HIS A 75 -12.71 39.23 6.97
N THR A 76 -13.94 38.73 7.08
CA THR A 76 -14.42 38.02 8.27
C THR A 76 -14.41 36.51 8.05
N LEU A 77 -14.06 35.75 9.08
CA LEU A 77 -14.11 34.29 9.03
C LEU A 77 -15.56 33.85 9.22
N LEU A 78 -16.06 33.05 8.30
CA LEU A 78 -17.38 32.45 8.35
C LEU A 78 -17.24 30.94 8.62
N ASP A 79 -18.19 30.38 9.35
CA ASP A 79 -18.30 28.93 9.54
C ASP A 79 -19.00 28.25 8.36
N GLY A 80 -19.30 26.95 8.51
CA GLY A 80 -19.96 26.15 7.49
C GLY A 80 -21.41 26.54 7.21
N GLU A 81 -22.00 27.38 8.06
CA GLU A 81 -23.33 27.96 7.94
C GLU A 81 -23.28 29.42 7.46
N LEU A 82 -22.12 29.85 6.95
CA LEU A 82 -21.83 31.23 6.55
C LEU A 82 -22.06 32.27 7.65
N THR A 83 -22.07 31.83 8.91
CA THR A 83 -22.24 32.69 10.07
C THR A 83 -20.87 33.20 10.53
N PRO A 84 -20.72 34.49 10.88
CA PRO A 84 -19.46 35.02 11.39
C PRO A 84 -18.99 34.25 12.62
N VAL A 85 -17.76 33.74 12.57
CA VAL A 85 -17.10 33.16 13.74
C VAL A 85 -16.83 34.29 14.72
N PRO A 86 -17.26 34.20 16.00
CA PRO A 86 -17.13 35.29 16.96
C PRO A 86 -15.71 35.88 17.03
N ALA A 87 -15.63 37.20 17.10
CA ALA A 87 -14.37 37.91 17.26
C ALA A 87 -13.76 37.58 18.62
N GLY A 88 -12.69 36.78 18.62
CA GLY A 88 -12.06 36.29 19.83
C GLY A 88 -11.06 35.18 19.51
N GLY A 89 -9.84 35.57 19.15
CA GLY A 89 -8.75 34.62 18.92
C GLY A 89 -8.43 34.29 17.47
N HIS A 90 -8.82 35.14 16.52
CA HIS A 90 -8.25 35.11 15.17
C HIS A 90 -8.28 36.51 14.54
N THR A 91 -7.31 36.80 13.68
CA THR A 91 -7.24 38.02 12.88
C THR A 91 -7.03 37.64 11.42
N ILE A 92 -7.81 38.25 10.51
CA ILE A 92 -7.64 38.06 9.08
C ILE A 92 -7.03 39.32 8.48
N THR A 93 -5.89 39.16 7.81
CA THR A 93 -5.15 40.25 7.17
C THR A 93 -4.98 39.95 5.69
N PRO A 94 -5.56 40.75 4.78
CA PRO A 94 -5.29 40.64 3.35
C PRO A 94 -3.79 40.73 3.05
N GLN A 95 -3.31 39.94 2.08
CA GLN A 95 -1.90 39.89 1.68
C GLN A 95 -1.68 40.60 0.34
N PRO A 96 -0.50 41.24 0.14
CA PRO A 96 -0.10 41.74 -1.17
C PRO A 96 -0.19 40.62 -2.23
N GLY A 97 -0.89 40.87 -3.34
CA GLY A 97 -1.12 39.86 -4.39
C GLY A 97 -2.44 39.08 -4.29
N GLY A 98 -3.32 39.39 -3.33
CA GLY A 98 -4.72 38.95 -3.34
C GLY A 98 -5.09 37.78 -2.41
N GLY A 99 -4.17 37.32 -1.57
CA GLY A 99 -4.42 36.25 -0.58
C GLY A 99 -4.80 36.75 0.82
N TYR A 100 -4.84 35.84 1.79
CA TYR A 100 -5.23 36.14 3.17
C TYR A 100 -4.30 35.47 4.17
N ARG A 101 -3.93 36.19 5.23
CA ARG A 101 -3.29 35.63 6.42
C ARG A 101 -4.32 35.52 7.53
N VAL A 102 -4.38 34.36 8.16
CA VAL A 102 -5.20 34.11 9.34
C VAL A 102 -4.27 33.85 10.52
N ASP A 103 -4.13 34.83 11.41
CA ASP A 103 -3.38 34.69 12.66
C ASP A 103 -4.26 34.02 13.72
N GLY A 104 -3.65 33.12 14.48
CA GLY A 104 -4.32 32.28 15.46
C GLY A 104 -4.22 32.77 16.91
N PHE A 105 -5.23 32.33 17.67
CA PHE A 105 -5.46 32.17 19.11
C PHE A 105 -4.48 32.81 20.13
N PRO A 106 -4.99 33.36 21.26
CA PRO A 106 -4.16 33.82 22.36
C PRO A 106 -3.41 32.67 23.08
N GLY A 107 -2.57 33.02 24.05
CA GLY A 107 -1.87 32.05 24.92
C GLY A 107 -0.66 31.39 24.25
N THR A 108 -0.46 30.10 24.51
CA THR A 108 0.72 29.35 24.01
C THR A 108 0.75 29.17 22.49
N ARG A 109 -0.39 29.39 21.83
CA ARG A 109 -0.53 29.36 20.37
C ARG A 109 -0.48 30.75 19.73
N ALA A 110 -0.22 31.79 20.52
CA ALA A 110 -0.02 33.14 20.00
C ALA A 110 1.13 33.17 18.98
N GLY A 111 0.89 33.83 17.85
CA GLY A 111 1.86 33.94 16.75
C GLY A 111 1.85 32.77 15.76
N GLU A 112 1.00 31.75 15.96
CA GLU A 112 0.66 30.82 14.87
C GLU A 112 -0.12 31.55 13.78
N TYR A 113 0.08 31.16 12.52
CA TYR A 113 -0.67 31.71 11.40
C TYR A 113 -0.83 30.70 10.27
N LYS A 114 -1.78 30.97 9.39
CA LYS A 114 -1.97 30.29 8.11
C LYS A 114 -2.02 31.34 7.00
N LEU A 115 -1.35 31.08 5.88
CA LEU A 115 -1.45 31.88 4.67
C LEU A 115 -2.28 31.14 3.64
N TYR A 116 -3.16 31.86 2.97
CA TYR A 116 -4.00 31.38 1.88
C TYR A 116 -3.76 32.24 0.65
N ASP A 117 -3.82 31.61 -0.53
CA ASP A 117 -3.88 32.33 -1.79
C ASP A 117 -5.27 32.99 -1.98
N ASN A 118 -5.45 33.65 -3.13
CA ASN A 118 -6.69 34.31 -3.50
C ASN A 118 -7.86 33.35 -3.80
N LEU A 119 -7.61 32.03 -3.81
CA LEU A 119 -8.58 30.97 -4.04
C LEU A 119 -8.86 30.15 -2.77
N GLY A 120 -8.32 30.55 -1.61
CA GLY A 120 -8.54 29.86 -0.34
C GLY A 120 -7.70 28.60 -0.14
N ARG A 121 -6.71 28.38 -1.01
CA ARG A 121 -5.76 27.27 -0.87
C ARG A 121 -4.70 27.68 0.13
N ILE A 122 -4.45 26.84 1.11
CA ILE A 122 -3.40 27.08 2.08
C ILE A 122 -2.03 27.01 1.38
N THR A 123 -1.17 28.00 1.63
CA THR A 123 0.17 28.10 1.06
C THR A 123 1.26 27.95 2.11
N GLU A 124 0.97 28.34 3.35
CA GLU A 124 1.92 28.27 4.45
C GLU A 124 1.21 28.14 5.82
N GLN A 125 1.85 27.47 6.77
CA GLN A 125 1.45 27.42 8.17
C GLN A 125 2.65 27.59 9.10
N ARG A 126 2.46 28.36 10.16
CA ARG A 126 3.36 28.39 11.32
C ARG A 126 2.68 27.68 12.50
N ILE A 127 3.37 26.70 13.05
CA ILE A 127 2.95 25.93 14.21
C ILE A 127 3.98 26.11 15.32
N ASN A 128 3.53 26.55 16.50
CA ASN A 128 4.42 26.76 17.63
C ASN A 128 4.88 25.43 18.23
N ILE A 129 6.11 25.39 18.73
CA ILE A 129 6.62 24.21 19.44
C ILE A 129 6.32 24.35 20.93
N VAL A 130 5.57 23.40 21.48
CA VAL A 130 5.17 23.39 22.90
C VAL A 130 5.69 22.13 23.58
N ASN A 131 6.37 22.32 24.71
CA ASN A 131 6.95 21.24 25.52
C ASN A 131 6.35 21.29 26.92
N LYS A 132 5.67 20.20 27.34
CA LYS A 132 5.03 20.09 28.66
C LYS A 132 4.11 21.28 28.99
N GLY A 133 3.31 21.70 28.02
CA GLY A 133 2.41 22.85 28.15
C GLY A 133 3.07 24.24 28.05
N THR A 134 4.39 24.31 27.84
CA THR A 134 5.12 25.59 27.73
C THR A 134 5.63 25.82 26.32
N LEU A 135 5.37 27.02 25.78
CA LEU A 135 5.88 27.46 24.48
C LEU A 135 7.41 27.52 24.49
N LYS A 136 8.04 27.01 23.44
CA LYS A 136 9.44 27.29 23.15
C LYS A 136 9.54 28.53 22.23
N PRO A 137 10.02 29.68 22.74
CA PRO A 137 9.90 30.94 22.00
C PRO A 137 10.86 31.05 20.80
N ASN A 138 11.99 30.35 20.82
CA ASN A 138 13.05 30.52 19.83
C ASN A 138 12.97 29.52 18.67
N GLU A 139 11.86 28.78 18.54
CA GLU A 139 11.68 27.81 17.46
C GLU A 139 10.22 27.54 17.11
N TYR A 140 9.95 27.23 15.85
CA TYR A 140 8.63 26.84 15.36
C TYR A 140 8.76 25.86 14.19
N LEU A 141 7.63 25.24 13.83
CA LEU A 141 7.50 24.40 12.65
C LEU A 141 6.84 25.24 11.55
N LYS A 142 7.51 25.33 10.41
CA LYS A 142 6.99 25.95 9.20
C LYS A 142 6.53 24.86 8.26
N VAL A 143 5.30 24.95 7.76
CA VAL A 143 4.75 24.03 6.76
C VAL A 143 4.46 24.82 5.49
N THR A 144 4.97 24.36 4.36
CA THR A 144 4.78 24.99 3.05
C THR A 144 3.93 24.09 2.18
N HIS A 145 2.90 24.69 1.56
CA HIS A 145 1.94 24.03 0.69
C HIS A 145 2.03 24.61 -0.73
N PRO A 146 2.74 23.92 -1.64
CA PRO A 146 2.78 24.30 -3.04
C PRO A 146 1.39 24.21 -3.69
N THR A 147 1.07 25.17 -4.55
CA THR A 147 -0.24 25.27 -5.23
C THR A 147 -0.23 24.72 -6.67
N ASP A 148 0.90 24.19 -7.13
CA ASP A 148 1.08 23.65 -8.49
C ASP A 148 0.39 22.29 -8.73
N GLY A 149 -0.18 21.68 -7.68
CA GLY A 149 -0.86 20.39 -7.75
C GLY A 149 0.07 19.18 -7.96
N VAL A 150 1.38 19.40 -8.08
CA VAL A 150 2.39 18.35 -8.37
C VAL A 150 3.34 18.18 -7.17
N THR A 151 3.68 19.28 -6.54
CA THR A 151 4.73 19.36 -5.51
C THR A 151 4.11 19.10 -4.14
N LYS A 152 4.51 17.98 -3.50
CA LYS A 152 4.04 17.63 -2.15
C LYS A 152 4.35 18.72 -1.11
N PRO A 153 3.47 18.96 -0.12
CA PRO A 153 3.77 19.87 0.97
C PRO A 153 4.96 19.40 1.82
N THR A 154 5.74 20.35 2.31
CA THR A 154 6.95 20.12 3.10
C THR A 154 6.89 20.87 4.40
N TRP A 155 7.74 20.49 5.34
CA TRP A 155 7.91 21.25 6.57
C TRP A 155 9.38 21.35 6.95
N GLU A 156 9.69 22.36 7.74
CA GLU A 156 11.00 22.57 8.32
C GLU A 156 10.87 23.12 9.73
N ARG A 157 11.86 22.80 10.56
CA ARG A 157 12.05 23.49 11.83
C ARG A 157 12.82 24.78 11.59
N VAL A 158 12.27 25.88 12.06
CA VAL A 158 12.90 27.19 12.03
C VAL A 158 13.37 27.55 13.43
N ARG A 159 14.64 27.93 13.55
CA ARG A 159 15.24 28.44 14.78
C ARG A 159 15.43 29.95 14.66
N LEU A 160 15.18 30.65 15.75
CA LEU A 160 15.28 32.10 15.83
C LEU A 160 16.55 32.49 16.60
N ASP A 161 17.20 33.57 16.17
CA ASP A 161 18.25 34.22 16.94
C ASP A 161 17.70 35.04 18.12
N GLY A 162 18.59 35.66 18.89
CA GLY A 162 18.20 36.50 20.04
C GLY A 162 17.40 37.76 19.69
N THR A 163 17.27 38.09 18.39
CA THR A 163 16.46 39.19 17.87
C THR A 163 15.13 38.72 17.27
N GLY A 164 14.87 37.41 17.27
CA GLY A 164 13.65 36.82 16.71
C GLY A 164 13.68 36.56 15.21
N ASN A 165 14.86 36.67 14.57
CA ASN A 165 15.01 36.44 13.13
C ASN A 165 15.37 34.97 12.83
N PRO A 166 14.86 34.38 11.73
CA PRO A 166 15.23 33.03 11.32
C PRO A 166 16.73 32.88 11.07
N GLN A 167 17.35 31.89 11.72
CA GLN A 167 18.74 31.52 11.46
C GLN A 167 18.85 30.67 10.20
N ALA A 168 19.78 31.03 9.31
CA ALA A 168 20.10 30.22 8.14
C ALA A 168 20.64 28.85 8.56
N VAL A 169 20.21 27.79 7.88
CA VAL A 169 20.75 26.45 8.10
C VAL A 169 22.00 26.28 7.25
N THR A 170 23.14 26.01 7.89
CA THR A 170 24.38 25.64 7.22
C THR A 170 24.49 24.11 7.13
N GLY A 171 24.57 23.58 5.90
CA GLY A 171 24.66 22.14 5.64
C GLY A 171 23.32 21.39 5.67
N ALA A 172 23.38 20.05 5.67
CA ALA A 172 22.19 19.20 5.63
C ALA A 172 21.37 19.30 6.92
N ARG A 173 20.05 19.45 6.80
CA ARG A 173 19.14 19.44 7.95
C ARG A 173 19.22 18.12 8.71
N GLY A 174 19.05 18.15 10.03
CA GLY A 174 18.89 16.95 10.84
C GLY A 174 17.65 16.14 10.44
N TRP A 175 17.65 14.83 10.76
CA TRP A 175 16.55 13.90 10.41
C TRP A 175 15.16 14.37 10.84
N TYR A 176 15.08 15.11 11.94
CA TYR A 176 13.83 15.57 12.54
C TYR A 176 13.66 17.10 12.46
N ASP A 177 14.39 17.76 11.56
CA ASP A 177 14.31 19.22 11.34
C ASP A 177 13.68 19.57 9.98
N GLY A 178 13.18 18.58 9.24
CA GLY A 178 12.41 18.78 8.02
C GLY A 178 11.89 17.48 7.40
N GLY A 179 10.99 17.61 6.43
CA GLY A 179 10.43 16.48 5.70
C GLY A 179 9.16 16.82 4.94
N THR A 180 8.23 15.86 4.88
CA THR A 180 6.96 16.00 4.14
C THR A 180 5.77 15.98 5.10
N LEU A 181 4.61 16.40 4.59
CA LEU A 181 3.35 16.31 5.30
C LEU A 181 2.54 15.14 4.77
N ASN A 182 1.91 14.36 5.66
CA ASN A 182 0.92 13.37 5.27
C ASN A 182 -0.42 14.07 5.00
N ALA A 183 -0.91 13.99 3.77
CA ALA A 183 -2.12 14.67 3.32
C ALA A 183 -3.42 14.06 3.88
N LYS A 184 -3.38 12.84 4.44
CA LYS A 184 -4.58 12.18 4.99
C LYS A 184 -5.19 12.98 6.13
N GLY A 185 -6.47 13.33 5.97
CA GLY A 185 -7.21 14.14 6.93
C GLY A 185 -6.83 15.62 6.98
N LEU A 186 -6.07 16.14 6.02
CA LEU A 186 -5.73 17.57 5.97
C LEU A 186 -6.98 18.45 5.86
N GLY A 187 -7.98 18.03 5.07
CA GLY A 187 -9.28 18.71 5.01
C GLY A 187 -10.06 18.67 6.33
N GLU A 188 -9.75 17.71 7.21
CA GLU A 188 -10.30 17.60 8.56
C GLU A 188 -9.41 18.28 9.61
N GLY A 189 -8.56 19.23 9.20
CA GLY A 189 -7.71 20.01 10.08
C GLY A 189 -6.54 19.25 10.73
N ARG A 190 -6.26 18.03 10.28
CA ARG A 190 -5.11 17.24 10.74
C ARG A 190 -3.83 17.70 10.05
N VAL A 191 -2.76 17.88 10.82
CA VAL A 191 -1.42 18.14 10.29
C VAL A 191 -0.48 17.07 10.85
N GLN A 192 -0.05 16.13 10.01
CA GLN A 192 0.94 15.13 10.38
C GLN A 192 2.23 15.37 9.60
N LEU A 193 3.28 15.69 10.32
CA LEU A 193 4.61 15.95 9.77
C LEU A 193 5.45 14.69 9.90
N VAL A 194 6.03 14.26 8.79
CA VAL A 194 6.93 13.11 8.72
C VAL A 194 8.32 13.57 8.30
N SER A 195 9.35 12.99 8.90
CA SER A 195 10.74 13.21 8.50
C SER A 195 10.98 12.77 7.06
N HIS A 196 12.15 13.09 6.51
CA HIS A 196 12.59 12.51 5.24
C HIS A 196 12.62 10.97 5.26
N SER A 197 12.87 10.34 6.42
CA SER A 197 12.81 8.88 6.59
C SER A 197 11.37 8.31 6.70
N GLY A 198 10.34 9.16 6.73
CA GLY A 198 8.94 8.75 6.86
C GLY A 198 8.48 8.52 8.30
N VAL A 199 9.30 8.85 9.30
CA VAL A 199 8.95 8.75 10.72
C VAL A 199 8.08 9.94 11.12
N GLU A 200 6.99 9.70 11.85
CA GLU A 200 6.16 10.78 12.42
C GLU A 200 6.99 11.62 13.38
N VAL A 201 7.00 12.94 13.17
CA VAL A 201 7.69 13.92 14.03
C VAL A 201 6.69 14.66 14.90
N PHE A 202 5.57 15.04 14.28
CA PHE A 202 4.52 15.83 14.89
C PHE A 202 3.16 15.45 14.29
N GLU A 203 2.13 15.43 15.13
CA GLU A 203 0.74 15.36 14.70
C GLU A 203 -0.09 16.39 15.48
N ARG A 204 -0.71 17.32 14.76
CA ARG A 204 -1.84 18.12 15.22
C ARG A 204 -3.13 17.47 14.78
N ARG A 205 -4.07 17.29 15.70
CA ARG A 205 -5.36 16.64 15.45
C ARG A 205 -6.50 17.34 16.19
N PRO A 206 -7.62 17.66 15.51
CA PRO A 206 -8.86 18.03 16.19
C PRO A 206 -9.45 16.88 17.01
N LEU A 207 -10.04 17.19 18.15
CA LEU A 207 -10.66 16.23 19.05
C LEU A 207 -12.20 16.35 18.99
N PRO A 208 -12.95 15.29 19.34
CA PRO A 208 -14.41 15.30 19.30
C PRO A 208 -15.08 16.41 20.12
N ASN A 209 -14.40 16.88 21.18
CA ASN A 209 -14.88 17.94 22.06
C ASN A 209 -14.54 19.37 21.55
N GLY A 210 -14.05 19.50 20.32
CA GLY A 210 -13.64 20.79 19.75
C GLY A 210 -12.25 21.26 20.17
N HIS A 211 -11.55 20.51 21.03
CA HIS A 211 -10.16 20.78 21.40
C HIS A 211 -9.20 20.40 20.28
N VAL A 212 -7.94 20.83 20.39
CA VAL A 212 -6.85 20.43 19.49
C VAL A 212 -5.77 19.72 20.29
N LEU A 213 -5.24 18.62 19.76
CA LEU A 213 -4.13 17.87 20.31
C LEU A 213 -2.90 18.05 19.42
N ASP A 214 -1.81 18.51 20.01
CA ASP A 214 -0.48 18.42 19.42
C ASP A 214 0.29 17.28 20.07
N SER A 215 0.90 16.42 19.27
CA SER A 215 1.75 15.34 19.75
C SER A 215 3.07 15.28 19.00
N TYR A 216 4.14 14.98 19.72
CA TYR A 216 5.51 14.97 19.22
C TYR A 216 6.14 13.60 19.44
N HIS A 217 6.78 13.08 18.38
CA HIS A 217 7.39 11.75 18.33
C HIS A 217 8.84 11.84 17.86
N SER A 218 9.54 12.83 18.36
CA SER A 218 10.94 13.07 17.99
C SER A 218 11.65 13.93 19.04
N PRO A 219 12.99 13.92 19.06
CA PRO A 219 13.77 14.86 19.88
C PRO A 219 13.55 16.32 19.45
N ALA A 220 13.04 16.55 18.23
CA ALA A 220 12.89 17.89 17.69
C ALA A 220 11.78 18.70 18.38
N GLY A 221 10.72 18.04 18.86
CA GLY A 221 9.56 18.70 19.42
C GLY A 221 9.63 18.99 20.92
N ALA A 222 10.03 18.01 21.71
CA ALA A 222 10.07 18.08 23.16
C ALA A 222 11.25 17.21 23.60
N GLY A 223 12.20 17.79 24.34
CA GLY A 223 13.53 17.23 24.62
C GLY A 223 13.58 15.91 25.41
N ASP A 224 12.47 15.20 25.53
CA ASP A 224 12.33 13.96 26.28
C ASP A 224 12.40 12.71 25.40
N PHE A 225 12.20 12.81 24.08
CA PHE A 225 12.29 11.65 23.18
C PHE A 225 13.74 11.35 22.80
N GLY A 226 14.23 10.16 23.13
CA GLY A 226 15.60 9.75 22.89
C GLY A 226 15.85 8.27 23.18
N ARG A 227 17.13 7.87 23.19
CA ARG A 227 17.54 6.46 23.34
C ARG A 227 16.98 5.79 24.61
N PHE A 228 16.86 6.56 25.71
CA PHE A 228 16.41 6.05 27.02
C PHE A 228 14.93 6.34 27.31
N ASN A 229 14.27 7.14 26.48
CA ASN A 229 12.86 7.46 26.62
C ASN A 229 12.23 7.62 25.24
N GLN A 230 11.56 6.56 24.78
CA GLN A 230 10.89 6.53 23.48
C GLN A 230 9.41 6.92 23.59
N ARG A 231 9.01 7.61 24.66
CA ARG A 231 7.64 8.12 24.82
C ARG A 231 7.54 9.47 24.13
N GLY A 232 6.56 9.60 23.22
CA GLY A 232 6.21 10.89 22.65
C GLY A 232 5.52 11.79 23.68
N GLY A 233 5.63 13.11 23.50
CA GLY A 233 4.91 14.10 24.32
C GLY A 233 3.62 14.56 23.64
N TRP A 234 2.63 15.01 24.40
CA TRP A 234 1.41 15.62 23.84
C TRP A 234 0.93 16.79 24.69
N THR A 235 0.25 17.74 24.04
CA THR A 235 -0.41 18.90 24.66
C THR A 235 -1.78 19.10 24.02
N GLU A 236 -2.80 19.24 24.85
CA GLU A 236 -4.18 19.52 24.44
C GLU A 236 -4.52 20.97 24.72
N TYR A 237 -5.17 21.62 23.74
CA TYR A 237 -5.59 23.01 23.82
C TYR A 237 -7.11 23.13 23.67
N ASP A 238 -7.69 24.10 24.37
CA ASP A 238 -9.08 24.50 24.20
C ASP A 238 -9.27 25.33 22.91
N GLY A 239 -10.52 25.74 22.66
CA GLY A 239 -10.89 26.56 21.51
C GLY A 239 -10.27 27.96 21.50
N ASN A 240 -9.72 28.44 22.62
CA ASN A 240 -9.04 29.73 22.75
C ASN A 240 -7.51 29.60 22.68
N GLY A 241 -6.95 28.41 22.47
CA GLY A 241 -5.51 28.16 22.46
C GLY A 241 -4.87 28.06 23.86
N GLY A 242 -5.69 28.01 24.91
CA GLY A 242 -5.24 27.73 26.28
C GLY A 242 -4.88 26.26 26.45
N VAL A 243 -3.82 25.97 27.20
CA VAL A 243 -3.41 24.58 27.49
C VAL A 243 -4.35 23.99 28.52
N VAL A 244 -5.02 22.90 28.15
CA VAL A 244 -5.92 22.15 29.03
C VAL A 244 -5.15 21.10 29.83
N ARG A 245 -4.27 20.36 29.15
CA ARG A 245 -3.47 19.27 29.73
C ARG A 245 -2.32 18.87 28.81
N PHE A 246 -1.34 18.20 29.38
CA PHE A 246 -0.21 17.64 28.64
C PHE A 246 0.25 16.33 29.30
N GLY A 247 1.10 15.59 28.61
CA GLY A 247 1.64 14.34 29.13
C GLY A 247 2.48 13.57 28.13
N THR A 248 2.53 12.25 28.31
CA THR A 248 3.28 11.33 27.45
C THR A 248 2.38 10.30 26.80
N ARG A 249 2.81 9.75 25.67
CA ARG A 249 2.09 8.71 24.92
C ARG A 249 2.72 7.34 25.17
N HIS A 250 1.89 6.39 25.60
CA HIS A 250 2.27 5.02 25.89
C HIS A 250 1.77 4.09 24.78
N TRP A 251 2.68 3.64 23.94
CA TRP A 251 2.39 2.75 22.83
C TRP A 251 2.10 1.32 23.28
N GLY A 252 1.15 0.67 22.60
CA GLY A 252 0.98 -0.78 22.67
C GLY A 252 2.05 -1.49 21.85
N GLU A 253 2.33 -2.74 22.20
CA GLU A 253 3.38 -3.56 21.55
C GLU A 253 3.24 -3.67 20.02
N SER A 254 2.01 -3.63 19.48
CA SER A 254 1.78 -3.70 18.04
C SER A 254 1.95 -2.36 17.31
N GLY A 255 2.14 -1.25 18.02
CA GLY A 255 2.12 0.12 17.46
C GLY A 255 0.74 0.59 16.98
N ARG A 256 -0.27 -0.28 16.89
CA ARG A 256 -1.61 0.02 16.38
C ARG A 256 -2.57 0.61 17.42
N SER A 257 -2.11 0.77 18.65
CA SER A 257 -2.90 1.35 19.73
C SER A 257 -1.99 2.09 20.69
N TRP A 258 -2.47 3.15 21.32
CA TRP A 258 -1.73 3.87 22.34
C TRP A 258 -2.66 4.51 23.35
N PHE A 259 -2.10 4.90 24.49
CA PHE A 259 -2.76 5.69 25.52
C PHE A 259 -2.04 7.02 25.69
N ASP A 260 -2.77 8.14 25.69
CA ASP A 260 -2.25 9.40 26.20
C ASP A 260 -2.37 9.36 27.74
N VAL A 261 -1.26 9.66 28.43
CA VAL A 261 -1.13 9.60 29.89
C VAL A 261 -0.68 10.94 30.41
N THR A 262 -1.40 11.48 31.39
CA THR A 262 -0.95 12.63 32.18
C THR A 262 -0.53 12.16 33.56
N THR A 263 0.45 12.84 34.16
CA THR A 263 0.97 12.49 35.48
C THR A 263 0.78 13.69 36.40
N THR A 264 0.03 13.50 37.47
CA THR A 264 -0.20 14.55 38.48
C THR A 264 0.23 14.02 39.83
N LEU A 265 1.14 14.73 40.52
CA LEU A 265 1.70 14.32 41.82
C LEU A 265 2.25 12.87 41.80
N GLY A 266 2.91 12.47 40.71
CA GLY A 266 3.48 11.13 40.54
C GLY A 266 2.47 10.03 40.20
N VAL A 267 1.18 10.36 40.01
CA VAL A 267 0.13 9.41 39.68
C VAL A 267 -0.23 9.51 38.20
N ASP A 268 -0.02 8.40 37.47
CA ASP A 268 -0.39 8.28 36.06
C ASP A 268 -1.89 8.07 35.87
N THR A 269 -2.50 8.94 35.06
CA THR A 269 -3.90 8.85 34.63
C THR A 269 -3.96 8.73 33.12
N ARG A 270 -4.69 7.74 32.61
CA ARG A 270 -4.90 7.58 31.16
C ARG A 270 -6.09 8.43 30.74
N ILE A 271 -5.88 9.27 29.73
CA ILE A 271 -6.84 10.28 29.31
C ILE A 271 -7.49 9.97 27.95
N ARG A 272 -6.78 9.21 27.11
CA ARG A 272 -7.27 8.88 25.77
C ARG A 272 -6.76 7.52 25.36
N HIS A 273 -7.60 6.78 24.65
CA HIS A 273 -7.19 5.55 23.98
C HIS A 273 -7.41 5.68 22.48
N PHE A 274 -6.34 5.48 21.72
CA PHE A 274 -6.39 5.33 20.27
C PHE A 274 -6.26 3.87 19.88
N GLN A 275 -7.06 3.45 18.91
CA GLN A 275 -6.98 2.14 18.28
C GLN A 275 -7.14 2.29 16.77
N ALA A 276 -6.11 1.94 16.01
CA ALA A 276 -6.20 1.83 14.55
C ALA A 276 -7.13 0.68 14.17
N THR A 277 -7.91 0.88 13.11
CA THR A 277 -8.89 -0.11 12.62
C THR A 277 -8.43 -0.77 11.32
N PRO A 278 -8.83 -2.04 11.06
CA PRO A 278 -8.51 -2.77 9.84
C PRO A 278 -8.74 -2.09 8.50
N ASP A 279 -9.75 -1.25 8.40
CA ASP A 279 -10.09 -0.49 7.20
C ASP A 279 -9.29 0.82 7.02
N GLY A 280 -8.21 1.01 7.79
CA GLY A 280 -7.33 2.18 7.70
C GLY A 280 -7.78 3.40 8.48
N GLY A 281 -8.95 3.36 9.12
CA GLY A 281 -9.42 4.37 10.05
C GLY A 281 -8.87 4.19 11.47
N HIS A 282 -9.53 4.82 12.44
CA HIS A 282 -9.23 4.64 13.85
C HIS A 282 -10.42 4.94 14.77
N VAL A 283 -10.30 4.53 16.04
CA VAL A 283 -11.20 4.89 17.13
C VAL A 283 -10.42 5.68 18.18
N LEU A 284 -10.98 6.81 18.61
CA LEU A 284 -10.57 7.53 19.80
C LEU A 284 -11.63 7.34 20.88
N ALA A 285 -11.23 6.90 22.08
CA ALA A 285 -12.10 6.95 23.24
C ALA A 285 -11.54 7.91 24.28
N GLY A 286 -12.44 8.71 24.85
CA GLY A 286 -12.18 9.42 26.09
C GLY A 286 -11.90 8.41 27.20
N LEU A 287 -11.00 8.78 28.10
CA LEU A 287 -10.73 8.08 29.33
C LEU A 287 -10.34 9.14 30.35
N ASP A 288 -10.62 8.94 31.63
CA ASP A 288 -10.09 9.80 32.68
C ASP A 288 -9.96 8.92 33.92
N ASN A 289 -9.13 7.87 33.80
CA ASN A 289 -9.08 6.82 34.80
C ASN A 289 -7.65 6.30 35.04
N LYS A 290 -7.41 5.82 36.25
CA LYS A 290 -6.14 5.20 36.64
C LYS A 290 -6.02 3.81 36.00
N PRO A 291 -4.80 3.35 35.68
CA PRO A 291 -4.59 2.02 35.09
C PRO A 291 -5.22 0.85 35.87
N LEU A 292 -5.28 0.94 37.19
CA LEU A 292 -5.82 -0.11 38.07
C LEU A 292 -7.35 -0.19 38.05
N THR A 293 -8.03 0.93 37.85
CA THR A 293 -9.51 1.05 37.89
C THR A 293 -10.13 1.12 36.49
N GLN A 294 -9.31 1.11 35.44
CA GLN A 294 -9.76 1.22 34.05
C GLN A 294 -10.77 0.15 33.64
N SER A 295 -10.63 -1.09 34.12
CA SER A 295 -11.48 -2.22 33.74
C SER A 295 -12.95 -2.08 34.17
N PHE A 296 -13.29 -1.03 34.93
CA PHE A 296 -14.65 -0.75 35.38
C PHE A 296 -15.20 0.55 34.78
N ALA A 297 -14.44 1.20 33.89
CA ALA A 297 -14.85 2.46 33.28
C ALA A 297 -15.89 2.24 32.19
N LYS A 298 -16.85 3.17 32.11
CA LYS A 298 -17.65 3.40 30.92
C LYS A 298 -17.26 4.75 30.34
N THR A 299 -16.93 4.79 29.05
CA THR A 299 -16.49 6.02 28.40
C THR A 299 -17.15 6.18 27.04
N THR A 300 -16.94 7.32 26.39
CA THR A 300 -17.43 7.57 25.03
C THR A 300 -16.31 7.33 24.02
N TRP A 301 -16.70 6.96 22.79
CA TRP A 301 -15.78 6.81 21.68
C TRP A 301 -16.30 7.52 20.42
N THR A 302 -15.35 7.86 19.54
CA THR A 302 -15.59 8.39 18.19
C THR A 302 -14.74 7.60 17.20
N ARG A 303 -15.38 7.15 16.12
CA ARG A 303 -14.80 6.38 15.03
C ARG A 303 -14.58 7.29 13.84
N TYR A 304 -13.39 7.18 13.24
CA TYR A 304 -12.91 8.05 12.17
C TYR A 304 -12.43 7.27 10.96
N ASP A 305 -12.94 7.53 9.77
CA ASP A 305 -12.53 6.84 8.55
C ASP A 305 -11.02 7.02 8.21
N SER A 306 -10.57 6.47 7.08
CA SER A 306 -9.17 6.57 6.66
C SER A 306 -8.70 8.00 6.37
N GLU A 307 -9.65 8.93 6.17
CA GLU A 307 -9.43 10.36 5.95
C GLU A 307 -9.68 11.18 7.22
N TYR A 308 -9.73 10.54 8.40
CA TYR A 308 -9.92 11.20 9.69
C TYR A 308 -11.28 11.93 9.82
N ARG A 309 -12.28 11.56 9.01
CA ARG A 309 -13.64 12.06 9.16
C ARG A 309 -14.38 11.27 10.23
N PRO A 310 -15.05 11.92 11.20
CA PRO A 310 -15.86 11.21 12.18
C PRO A 310 -17.07 10.57 11.46
N ILE A 311 -17.27 9.27 11.65
CA ILE A 311 -18.36 8.51 11.01
C ILE A 311 -19.31 7.85 12.01
N ALA A 312 -18.89 7.62 13.25
CA ALA A 312 -19.74 7.05 14.29
C ALA A 312 -19.25 7.42 15.69
N ASN A 313 -20.14 7.32 16.67
CA ASN A 313 -19.83 7.49 18.08
C ASN A 313 -20.69 6.56 18.94
N GLY A 314 -20.31 6.39 20.20
CA GLY A 314 -21.08 5.59 21.14
C GLY A 314 -20.40 5.39 22.48
N THR A 315 -20.77 4.31 23.18
CA THR A 315 -20.28 3.98 24.52
C THR A 315 -19.28 2.83 24.45
N ARG A 316 -18.20 2.96 25.22
CA ARG A 316 -17.16 1.96 25.44
C ARG A 316 -17.28 1.43 26.86
N ASP A 317 -17.51 0.14 26.98
CA ASP A 317 -17.36 -0.59 28.24
C ASP A 317 -15.95 -1.19 28.30
N TRP A 318 -15.18 -0.81 29.32
CA TRP A 318 -13.83 -1.35 29.51
C TRP A 318 -13.86 -2.69 30.22
N GLY A 319 -12.94 -3.57 29.83
CA GLY A 319 -12.78 -4.90 30.41
C GLY A 319 -11.37 -5.16 30.95
N PRO A 320 -11.17 -6.30 31.64
CA PRO A 320 -9.89 -6.66 32.22
C PRO A 320 -8.79 -6.76 31.18
N GLY A 321 -7.54 -6.48 31.58
CA GLY A 321 -6.38 -6.66 30.71
C GLY A 321 -6.35 -5.75 29.48
N ARG A 322 -6.97 -4.56 29.57
CA ARG A 322 -7.11 -3.56 28.49
C ARG A 322 -8.03 -3.99 27.34
N GLY A 323 -8.97 -4.90 27.61
CA GLY A 323 -10.07 -5.19 26.71
C GLY A 323 -11.12 -4.08 26.73
N PHE A 324 -11.98 -4.04 25.72
CA PHE A 324 -13.13 -3.14 25.66
C PHE A 324 -14.18 -3.63 24.66
N THR A 325 -15.42 -3.17 24.83
CA THR A 325 -16.52 -3.37 23.89
C THR A 325 -17.14 -2.02 23.55
N ASP A 326 -17.22 -1.71 22.25
CA ASP A 326 -17.81 -0.49 21.73
C ASP A 326 -19.21 -0.77 21.19
N THR A 327 -20.19 -0.03 21.70
CA THR A 327 -21.59 -0.06 21.25
C THR A 327 -22.00 1.30 20.68
N MET A 328 -22.89 1.29 19.69
CA MET A 328 -23.55 2.47 19.15
C MET A 328 -25.03 2.21 18.85
N VAL A 329 -25.81 3.28 18.75
CA VAL A 329 -27.19 3.22 18.24
C VAL A 329 -27.13 3.13 16.71
N HIS A 330 -27.76 2.12 16.13
CA HIS A 330 -27.83 1.94 14.69
C HIS A 330 -28.67 3.09 14.06
N PRO A 331 -28.12 3.90 13.13
CA PRO A 331 -28.81 5.11 12.63
C PRO A 331 -30.19 4.85 12.01
N LYS A 332 -30.35 3.71 11.32
CA LYS A 332 -31.61 3.34 10.66
C LYS A 332 -32.63 2.60 11.53
N SER A 333 -32.20 1.62 12.33
CA SER A 333 -33.10 0.78 13.13
C SER A 333 -33.29 1.25 14.57
N GLY A 334 -32.44 2.15 15.07
CA GLY A 334 -32.43 2.59 16.46
C GLY A 334 -31.92 1.53 17.47
N ALA A 335 -31.54 0.34 17.01
CA ALA A 335 -31.07 -0.74 17.89
C ALA A 335 -29.63 -0.47 18.37
N ASN A 336 -29.32 -0.83 19.63
CA ASN A 336 -27.95 -0.83 20.12
C ASN A 336 -27.18 -2.02 19.51
N VAL A 337 -26.03 -1.75 18.90
CA VAL A 337 -25.20 -2.74 18.22
C VAL A 337 -23.75 -2.65 18.66
N VAL A 338 -23.08 -3.80 18.79
CA VAL A 338 -21.64 -3.88 19.03
C VAL A 338 -20.92 -3.71 17.71
N VAL A 339 -19.95 -2.78 17.66
CA VAL A 339 -19.19 -2.49 16.43
C VAL A 339 -17.71 -2.73 16.56
N HIS A 340 -17.17 -2.67 17.78
CA HIS A 340 -15.79 -3.08 18.04
C HIS A 340 -15.70 -3.89 19.34
N GLU A 341 -14.83 -4.89 19.34
CA GLU A 341 -14.52 -5.64 20.55
C GLU A 341 -13.03 -5.97 20.59
N LYS A 342 -12.38 -5.64 21.69
CA LYS A 342 -11.01 -6.04 21.98
C LYS A 342 -11.01 -6.92 23.22
N TRP A 343 -10.55 -8.14 23.07
CA TRP A 343 -10.33 -9.01 24.22
C TRP A 343 -9.01 -8.65 24.88
N GLY A 344 -9.00 -8.61 26.22
CA GLY A 344 -7.81 -8.26 26.99
C GLY A 344 -6.77 -9.36 27.07
N ARG A 345 -5.70 -9.10 27.84
CA ARG A 345 -4.70 -10.12 28.21
C ARG A 345 -5.25 -11.20 29.15
N PHE A 346 -6.30 -10.86 29.90
CA PHE A 346 -6.94 -11.74 30.86
C PHE A 346 -8.32 -12.10 30.31
N THR A 347 -8.35 -13.08 29.40
CA THR A 347 -9.57 -13.62 28.81
C THR A 347 -9.57 -15.14 28.97
N TRP A 348 -10.75 -15.73 29.13
CA TRP A 348 -10.94 -17.17 29.29
C TRP A 348 -10.79 -17.94 27.98
N SER A 349 -10.92 -17.26 26.83
CA SER A 349 -10.72 -17.85 25.51
C SER A 349 -9.28 -17.65 25.03
N ALA A 350 -8.50 -18.72 25.04
CA ALA A 350 -7.12 -18.71 24.56
C ALA A 350 -6.98 -18.27 23.09
N HIS A 351 -8.04 -18.46 22.28
CA HIS A 351 -8.07 -18.06 20.87
C HIS A 351 -8.36 -16.57 20.66
N ASP A 352 -8.89 -15.89 21.68
CA ASP A 352 -9.30 -14.50 21.59
C ASP A 352 -8.34 -13.55 22.32
N VAL A 353 -7.29 -14.07 22.96
CA VAL A 353 -6.31 -13.26 23.71
C VAL A 353 -5.79 -12.11 22.84
N ARG A 354 -6.09 -10.87 23.25
CA ARG A 354 -5.66 -9.63 22.57
C ARG A 354 -6.18 -9.47 21.13
N ARG A 355 -7.16 -10.28 20.71
CA ARG A 355 -7.85 -10.14 19.43
C ARG A 355 -8.58 -8.79 19.40
N PHE A 356 -8.63 -8.18 18.23
CA PHE A 356 -9.45 -7.01 17.96
C PHE A 356 -10.40 -7.33 16.81
N HIS A 357 -11.70 -7.26 17.07
CA HIS A 357 -12.77 -7.40 16.10
C HIS A 357 -13.35 -6.03 15.77
N GLN A 358 -13.59 -5.79 14.48
CA GLN A 358 -14.17 -4.56 13.97
C GLN A 358 -15.24 -4.89 12.94
N THR A 359 -16.46 -4.46 13.20
CA THR A 359 -17.52 -4.36 12.19
C THR A 359 -17.22 -3.18 11.26
N LYS A 360 -17.45 -3.34 9.96
CA LYS A 360 -17.29 -2.27 8.99
C LYS A 360 -18.41 -1.26 9.15
N ILE A 361 -18.07 0.02 9.18
CA ILE A 361 -19.05 1.12 9.28
C ILE A 361 -18.96 1.93 7.98
N GLY A 362 -20.11 2.21 7.37
CA GLY A 362 -20.21 3.05 6.19
C GLY A 362 -19.85 4.52 6.49
N ALA A 363 -19.61 5.31 5.44
CA ALA A 363 -19.39 6.75 5.59
C ALA A 363 -20.63 7.48 6.18
N ASP A 364 -21.81 6.89 6.01
CA ASP A 364 -23.09 7.31 6.61
C ASP A 364 -23.24 6.90 8.08
N GLY A 365 -22.21 6.27 8.68
CA GLY A 365 -22.25 5.78 10.05
C GLY A 365 -23.04 4.49 10.23
N THR A 366 -23.57 3.88 9.15
CA THR A 366 -24.34 2.63 9.24
C THR A 366 -23.39 1.43 9.35
N PRO A 367 -23.47 0.62 10.43
CA PRO A 367 -22.75 -0.64 10.52
C PRO A 367 -23.19 -1.61 9.43
N LYS A 368 -22.25 -2.40 8.91
CA LYS A 368 -22.51 -3.39 7.86
C LYS A 368 -22.35 -4.81 8.40
N ALA A 369 -22.77 -5.80 7.61
CA ALA A 369 -22.53 -7.20 7.93
C ALA A 369 -21.04 -7.56 7.86
N GLU A 370 -20.25 -6.86 7.03
CA GLU A 370 -18.83 -7.15 6.90
C GLU A 370 -18.06 -6.80 8.18
N TYR A 371 -17.07 -7.63 8.50
CA TYR A 371 -16.21 -7.42 9.65
C TYR A 371 -14.79 -7.91 9.38
N THR A 372 -13.84 -7.46 10.19
CA THR A 372 -12.47 -7.97 10.19
C THR A 372 -11.99 -8.16 11.62
N SER A 373 -11.27 -9.25 11.86
CA SER A 373 -10.64 -9.55 13.14
C SER A 373 -9.14 -9.71 12.97
N TRP A 374 -8.39 -9.10 13.89
CA TRP A 374 -6.95 -9.16 13.96
C TRP A 374 -6.48 -9.91 15.21
N SER A 375 -5.45 -10.73 15.04
CA SER A 375 -4.68 -11.27 16.17
C SER A 375 -3.84 -10.18 16.84
N ALA A 376 -3.21 -10.51 17.97
CA ALA A 376 -2.32 -9.60 18.69
C ALA A 376 -1.18 -9.03 17.82
N HIS A 377 -0.72 -9.80 16.84
CA HIS A 377 0.32 -9.42 15.88
C HIS A 377 -0.22 -8.63 14.68
N GLY A 378 -1.53 -8.34 14.66
CA GLY A 378 -2.15 -7.56 13.60
C GLY A 378 -2.33 -8.32 12.29
N LYS A 379 -2.24 -9.65 12.31
CA LYS A 379 -2.61 -10.53 11.20
C LYS A 379 -4.11 -10.79 11.25
N GLU A 380 -4.74 -10.83 10.09
CA GLU A 380 -6.13 -11.25 10.00
C GLU A 380 -6.29 -12.68 10.55
N ASN A 381 -7.28 -12.86 11.43
CA ASN A 381 -7.68 -14.16 11.96
C ASN A 381 -9.16 -14.46 11.75
N GLY A 382 -9.92 -13.51 11.20
CA GLY A 382 -11.25 -13.75 10.69
C GLY A 382 -11.79 -12.55 9.93
N ALA A 383 -12.73 -12.80 9.02
CA ALA A 383 -13.40 -11.75 8.25
C ALA A 383 -14.82 -12.20 7.85
N GLY A 384 -15.72 -11.23 7.71
CA GLY A 384 -17.01 -11.37 7.05
C GLY A 384 -17.01 -10.48 5.82
N LEU A 385 -17.29 -11.02 4.65
CA LEU A 385 -17.15 -10.35 3.35
C LEU A 385 -18.39 -10.59 2.49
N THR A 386 -18.94 -9.52 1.91
CA THR A 386 -19.94 -9.66 0.86
C THR A 386 -19.23 -9.89 -0.47
N LEU A 387 -19.47 -11.04 -1.10
CA LEU A 387 -18.95 -11.42 -2.40
C LEU A 387 -19.59 -10.59 -3.53
N LYS A 388 -18.99 -10.61 -4.72
CA LYS A 388 -19.49 -9.88 -5.89
C LYS A 388 -20.85 -10.36 -6.39
N ASN A 389 -21.23 -11.60 -6.08
CA ASN A 389 -22.57 -12.13 -6.35
C ASN A 389 -23.60 -11.78 -5.25
N GLY A 390 -23.19 -11.09 -4.19
CA GLY A 390 -24.03 -10.69 -3.05
C GLY A 390 -24.00 -11.66 -1.87
N ASP A 391 -23.46 -12.88 -2.03
CA ASP A 391 -23.38 -13.85 -0.93
C ASP A 391 -22.49 -13.34 0.19
N PHE A 392 -22.77 -13.78 1.41
CA PHE A 392 -21.97 -13.42 2.57
C PHE A 392 -21.00 -14.56 2.93
N LEU A 393 -19.71 -14.26 2.91
CA LEU A 393 -18.62 -15.18 3.23
C LEU A 393 -18.02 -14.86 4.60
N GLU A 394 -18.14 -15.79 5.54
CA GLU A 394 -17.41 -15.76 6.81
C GLU A 394 -16.17 -16.65 6.72
N ILE A 395 -15.02 -16.14 7.17
CA ILE A 395 -13.75 -16.85 7.22
C ILE A 395 -13.21 -16.77 8.64
N ARG A 396 -12.71 -17.91 9.16
CA ARG A 396 -12.08 -17.98 10.47
C ARG A 396 -10.77 -18.77 10.38
N ARG A 397 -9.70 -18.18 10.90
CA ARG A 397 -8.39 -18.79 10.87
C ARG A 397 -8.28 -19.92 11.89
N PHE A 398 -7.78 -21.06 11.42
CA PHE A 398 -7.49 -22.20 12.26
C PHE A 398 -6.06 -22.10 12.81
N ALA A 399 -5.94 -21.77 14.10
CA ALA A 399 -4.69 -21.57 14.85
C ALA A 399 -3.76 -20.44 14.31
N GLU A 400 -2.95 -19.86 15.19
CA GLU A 400 -2.06 -18.72 14.84
C GLU A 400 -0.79 -19.14 14.08
N GLN A 401 -0.40 -20.42 14.15
CA GLN A 401 0.75 -20.98 13.44
C GLN A 401 0.31 -21.97 12.35
N ARG A 402 1.18 -22.25 11.36
CA ARG A 402 1.00 -23.23 10.29
C ARG A 402 1.05 -24.64 10.91
N PRO A 403 -0.09 -25.25 11.30
CA PRO A 403 -0.04 -26.45 12.12
C PRO A 403 0.39 -27.63 11.25
N PRO A 404 1.12 -28.62 11.79
CA PRO A 404 1.36 -29.87 11.08
C PRO A 404 0.04 -30.53 10.64
N VAL A 405 0.06 -31.30 9.55
CA VAL A 405 -1.15 -31.92 8.97
C VAL A 405 -1.91 -32.78 9.99
N ALA A 406 -1.18 -33.57 10.80
CA ALA A 406 -1.76 -34.39 11.86
C ALA A 406 -2.56 -33.56 12.88
N TRP A 407 -2.06 -32.38 13.24
CA TRP A 407 -2.74 -31.47 14.17
C TRP A 407 -4.01 -30.86 13.56
N ARG A 408 -3.96 -30.48 12.28
CA ARG A 408 -5.16 -30.00 11.54
C ARG A 408 -6.25 -31.05 11.54
N SER A 409 -5.90 -32.28 11.20
CA SER A 409 -6.82 -33.41 11.20
C SER A 409 -7.37 -33.69 12.59
N LEU A 410 -6.57 -33.65 13.66
CA LEU A 410 -7.06 -33.89 15.02
C LEU A 410 -8.03 -32.78 15.50
N MET A 411 -7.72 -31.53 15.21
CA MET A 411 -8.32 -30.38 15.91
C MET A 411 -9.33 -29.57 15.08
N SER A 412 -9.48 -29.83 13.77
CA SER A 412 -10.48 -29.19 12.90
C SER A 412 -11.43 -30.21 12.28
N SER A 413 -12.70 -30.20 12.70
CA SER A 413 -13.76 -31.04 12.11
C SER A 413 -14.03 -30.67 10.65
N ASP A 414 -13.99 -29.38 10.31
CA ASP A 414 -14.16 -28.92 8.94
C ASP A 414 -13.06 -29.44 8.03
N TYR A 415 -11.78 -29.38 8.46
CA TYR A 415 -10.67 -29.92 7.68
C TYR A 415 -10.80 -31.43 7.43
N ARG A 416 -11.26 -32.20 8.43
CA ARG A 416 -11.54 -33.64 8.26
C ARG A 416 -12.70 -33.90 7.30
N ALA A 417 -13.68 -33.01 7.26
CA ALA A 417 -14.87 -33.16 6.42
C ALA A 417 -14.66 -32.76 4.97
N VAL A 418 -13.54 -32.09 4.62
CA VAL A 418 -13.23 -31.74 3.24
C VAL A 418 -12.58 -32.92 2.51
N ASN A 419 -13.14 -33.28 1.37
CA ASN A 419 -12.51 -34.19 0.43
C ASN A 419 -11.35 -33.47 -0.30
N LEU A 420 -10.12 -33.74 0.13
CA LEU A 420 -8.92 -33.18 -0.50
C LEU A 420 -8.30 -34.09 -1.58
N ASP A 421 -8.98 -35.15 -1.99
CA ASP A 421 -8.44 -36.11 -2.97
C ASP A 421 -8.38 -35.52 -4.38
N ASN A 422 -9.18 -34.49 -4.68
CA ASN A 422 -9.11 -33.71 -5.92
C ASN A 422 -7.97 -32.67 -5.92
N VAL A 423 -7.33 -32.45 -4.76
CA VAL A 423 -6.21 -31.50 -4.57
C VAL A 423 -5.11 -32.12 -3.69
N PRO A 424 -4.57 -33.30 -4.07
CA PRO A 424 -3.74 -34.13 -3.18
C PRO A 424 -2.43 -33.45 -2.75
N TRP A 425 -1.91 -32.50 -3.55
CA TRP A 425 -0.73 -31.71 -3.22
C TRP A 425 -0.95 -30.79 -2.00
N LEU A 426 -2.18 -30.30 -1.78
CA LEU A 426 -2.53 -29.46 -0.63
C LEU A 426 -2.78 -30.30 0.63
N LYS A 427 -3.29 -31.53 0.46
CA LYS A 427 -3.61 -32.45 1.56
C LYS A 427 -2.39 -32.77 2.44
N LYS A 428 -1.23 -32.94 1.83
CA LYS A 428 0.00 -33.39 2.51
C LYS A 428 0.89 -32.24 2.99
N ASP A 429 0.57 -30.99 2.67
CA ASP A 429 1.45 -29.86 2.91
C ASP A 429 1.24 -29.20 4.28
N GLY A 430 2.20 -29.43 5.17
CA GLY A 430 2.26 -28.84 6.51
C GLY A 430 2.62 -27.35 6.56
N LYS A 431 3.03 -26.72 5.45
CA LYS A 431 3.47 -25.32 5.40
C LYS A 431 2.33 -24.33 5.15
N LEU A 432 1.13 -24.81 4.81
CA LEU A 432 -0.04 -23.96 4.54
C LEU A 432 -0.64 -23.36 5.82
N GLN A 433 -1.18 -22.15 5.73
CA GLN A 433 -2.15 -21.66 6.72
C GLN A 433 -3.55 -22.12 6.34
N VAL A 434 -4.37 -22.45 7.34
CA VAL A 434 -5.71 -22.99 7.12
C VAL A 434 -6.74 -22.08 7.77
N HIS A 435 -7.85 -21.88 7.07
CA HIS A 435 -9.04 -21.22 7.58
C HIS A 435 -10.25 -22.11 7.25
N THR A 436 -11.30 -22.00 8.06
CA THR A 436 -12.62 -22.51 7.70
C THR A 436 -13.44 -21.36 7.12
N PHE A 437 -14.34 -21.68 6.20
CA PHE A 437 -15.28 -20.69 5.69
C PHE A 437 -16.71 -21.23 5.64
N THR A 438 -17.65 -20.30 5.79
CA THR A 438 -19.08 -20.50 5.59
C THR A 438 -19.56 -19.42 4.62
N GLN A 439 -20.25 -19.81 3.55
CA GLN A 439 -20.86 -18.89 2.60
C GLN A 439 -22.37 -19.04 2.67
N THR A 440 -23.05 -17.93 2.92
CA THR A 440 -24.50 -17.82 3.01
C THR A 440 -25.05 -17.15 1.75
N PRO A 441 -25.90 -17.84 0.96
CA PRO A 441 -26.45 -17.31 -0.28
C PRO A 441 -27.30 -16.05 -0.06
N ALA A 442 -27.15 -15.05 -0.93
CA ALA A 442 -27.92 -13.80 -0.87
C ALA A 442 -29.43 -14.01 -1.06
N GLY A 443 -29.80 -14.95 -1.95
CA GLY A 443 -31.20 -15.25 -2.28
C GLY A 443 -31.94 -16.10 -1.25
N GLY A 444 -31.32 -16.42 -0.12
CA GLY A 444 -31.81 -17.42 0.82
C GLY A 444 -31.50 -18.85 0.35
N GLY A 445 -31.18 -19.74 1.29
CA GLY A 445 -30.77 -21.12 1.00
C GLY A 445 -29.79 -21.66 2.04
N PRO A 446 -29.45 -22.96 1.97
CA PRO A 446 -28.49 -23.55 2.89
C PRO A 446 -27.10 -22.96 2.68
N SER A 447 -26.41 -22.62 3.76
CA SER A 447 -25.01 -22.20 3.70
C SER A 447 -24.12 -23.34 3.21
N VAL A 448 -23.08 -22.99 2.46
CA VAL A 448 -22.03 -23.93 2.04
C VAL A 448 -20.77 -23.72 2.88
N HIS A 449 -20.06 -24.81 3.16
CA HIS A 449 -18.90 -24.81 4.04
C HIS A 449 -17.66 -25.39 3.35
N GLY A 450 -16.49 -24.97 3.80
CA GLY A 450 -15.23 -25.47 3.27
C GLY A 450 -14.01 -24.97 4.04
N VAL A 451 -12.85 -25.15 3.41
CA VAL A 451 -11.56 -24.67 3.92
C VAL A 451 -10.90 -23.74 2.94
N ARG A 452 -10.24 -22.71 3.47
CA ARG A 452 -9.33 -21.84 2.74
C ARG A 452 -7.91 -22.18 3.10
N LEU A 453 -7.11 -22.50 2.10
CA LEU A 453 -5.69 -22.75 2.23
C LEU A 453 -4.91 -21.55 1.71
N VAL A 454 -3.92 -21.11 2.48
CA VAL A 454 -3.11 -19.93 2.15
C VAL A 454 -1.64 -20.32 2.11
N SER A 455 -0.99 -20.04 0.98
CA SER A 455 0.43 -20.20 0.76
C SER A 455 1.03 -18.95 0.14
N GLY A 456 2.05 -18.35 0.77
CA GLY A 456 2.69 -17.14 0.25
C GLY A 456 1.65 -16.09 -0.14
N ASP A 457 1.57 -15.81 -1.44
CA ASP A 457 0.65 -14.85 -2.06
C ASP A 457 -0.56 -15.49 -2.77
N THR A 458 -0.85 -16.76 -2.46
CA THR A 458 -1.95 -17.55 -3.02
C THR A 458 -2.94 -17.97 -1.93
N THR A 459 -4.23 -17.86 -2.23
CA THR A 459 -5.33 -18.38 -1.42
C THR A 459 -6.23 -19.27 -2.28
N THR A 460 -6.64 -20.43 -1.77
CA THR A 460 -7.53 -21.36 -2.48
C THR A 460 -8.65 -21.82 -1.54
N ASP A 461 -9.90 -21.62 -1.96
CA ASP A 461 -11.09 -22.04 -1.22
C ASP A 461 -11.67 -23.31 -1.82
N ILE A 462 -11.83 -24.32 -0.98
CA ILE A 462 -12.28 -25.66 -1.35
C ILE A 462 -13.52 -25.99 -0.53
N LEU A 463 -14.63 -26.28 -1.21
CA LEU A 463 -15.86 -26.78 -0.59
C LEU A 463 -15.63 -28.16 0.03
N ARG A 464 -16.46 -28.56 0.99
CA ARG A 464 -16.39 -29.92 1.59
C ARG A 464 -16.38 -31.05 0.55
N GLY A 465 -17.08 -30.90 -0.57
CA GLY A 465 -17.07 -31.85 -1.69
C GLY A 465 -15.75 -31.94 -2.49
N GLY A 466 -14.75 -31.13 -2.16
CA GLY A 466 -13.45 -31.11 -2.85
C GLY A 466 -13.41 -30.24 -4.12
N ILE A 467 -14.40 -29.36 -4.30
CA ILE A 467 -14.48 -28.45 -5.44
C ILE A 467 -13.82 -27.12 -5.08
N VAL A 468 -12.87 -26.67 -5.91
CA VAL A 468 -12.29 -25.33 -5.81
C VAL A 468 -13.32 -24.31 -6.29
N VAL A 469 -13.64 -23.32 -5.47
CA VAL A 469 -14.66 -22.30 -5.79
C VAL A 469 -14.09 -20.89 -5.88
N ARG A 470 -12.97 -20.62 -5.21
CA ARG A 470 -12.27 -19.33 -5.30
C ARG A 470 -10.76 -19.54 -5.24
N GLU A 471 -10.05 -18.68 -5.95
CA GLU A 471 -8.59 -18.55 -5.85
C GLU A 471 -8.20 -17.08 -5.95
N SER A 472 -7.18 -16.67 -5.20
CA SER A 472 -6.48 -15.41 -5.44
C SER A 472 -4.99 -15.69 -5.49
N ARG A 473 -4.26 -15.06 -6.42
CA ARG A 473 -2.84 -15.28 -6.64
C ARG A 473 -2.17 -13.99 -7.11
N LYS A 474 -0.99 -13.65 -6.57
CA LYS A 474 -0.12 -12.63 -7.17
C LYS A 474 0.57 -13.19 -8.41
N LEU A 475 0.43 -12.48 -9.52
CA LEU A 475 1.08 -12.82 -10.78
C LEU A 475 2.44 -12.11 -10.88
N LEU A 476 3.32 -12.64 -11.71
CA LEU A 476 4.67 -12.11 -11.90
C LEU A 476 4.65 -10.62 -12.29
N ASN A 477 3.71 -10.22 -13.15
CA ASN A 477 3.54 -8.84 -13.60
C ASN A 477 3.08 -7.85 -12.49
N GLY A 478 2.87 -8.34 -11.26
CA GLY A 478 2.40 -7.57 -10.11
C GLY A 478 0.86 -7.47 -9.99
N ASP A 479 0.11 -7.92 -11.00
CA ASP A 479 -1.34 -7.99 -10.94
C ASP A 479 -1.79 -9.09 -9.96
N THR A 480 -3.06 -9.04 -9.55
CA THR A 480 -3.66 -10.07 -8.69
C THR A 480 -4.74 -10.78 -9.46
N LEU A 481 -4.53 -12.07 -9.72
CA LEU A 481 -5.56 -12.94 -10.23
C LEU A 481 -6.61 -13.18 -9.14
N THR A 482 -7.87 -12.97 -9.45
CA THR A 482 -9.03 -13.39 -8.66
C THR A 482 -9.90 -14.34 -9.49
N VAL A 483 -10.28 -15.48 -8.92
CA VAL A 483 -11.11 -16.52 -9.54
C VAL A 483 -12.33 -16.78 -8.65
N GLY A 484 -13.50 -16.93 -9.26
CA GLY A 484 -14.79 -17.17 -8.59
C GLY A 484 -15.47 -15.88 -8.12
N ASP A 485 -14.81 -15.10 -7.26
CA ASP A 485 -15.36 -13.85 -6.71
C ASP A 485 -15.14 -12.64 -7.64
N VAL A 486 -15.75 -12.70 -8.83
CA VAL A 486 -15.61 -11.69 -9.87
C VAL A 486 -16.99 -11.15 -10.26
N LYS A 487 -17.08 -9.82 -10.41
CA LYS A 487 -18.33 -9.19 -10.87
C LYS A 487 -18.58 -9.56 -12.33
N MET A 488 -19.73 -10.19 -12.58
CA MET A 488 -20.15 -10.57 -13.93
C MET A 488 -20.54 -9.36 -14.79
N PRO A 489 -20.41 -9.46 -16.13
CA PRO A 489 -21.03 -8.50 -17.03
C PRO A 489 -22.54 -8.39 -16.79
N ASN A 490 -23.10 -7.20 -17.00
CA ASN A 490 -24.55 -7.00 -16.86
C ASN A 490 -25.32 -7.96 -17.78
N GLY A 491 -26.29 -8.69 -17.23
CA GLY A 491 -27.11 -9.64 -17.99
C GLY A 491 -26.45 -11.00 -18.27
N VAL A 492 -25.22 -11.23 -17.81
CA VAL A 492 -24.51 -12.52 -17.97
C VAL A 492 -24.57 -13.31 -16.66
N ASN A 493 -25.02 -14.56 -16.73
CA ASN A 493 -25.11 -15.46 -15.58
C ASN A 493 -23.91 -16.41 -15.51
N LEU A 494 -23.64 -16.94 -14.31
CA LEU A 494 -22.65 -18.00 -14.12
C LEU A 494 -23.11 -19.31 -14.77
N HIS A 495 -22.17 -20.09 -15.28
CA HIS A 495 -22.37 -21.40 -15.87
C HIS A 495 -21.70 -22.49 -15.03
N ASP A 496 -22.40 -23.60 -14.82
CA ASP A 496 -21.87 -24.74 -14.07
C ASP A 496 -20.59 -25.29 -14.72
N GLY A 497 -19.57 -25.56 -13.91
CA GLY A 497 -18.26 -26.02 -14.37
C GLY A 497 -17.31 -24.90 -14.83
N TYR A 498 -17.75 -23.64 -14.81
CA TYR A 498 -16.97 -22.48 -15.23
C TYR A 498 -16.85 -21.40 -14.13
N LEU A 499 -15.64 -21.08 -13.70
CA LEU A 499 -15.42 -20.00 -12.73
C LEU A 499 -14.96 -18.72 -13.43
N PRO A 500 -15.56 -17.55 -13.19
CA PRO A 500 -15.06 -16.30 -13.76
C PRO A 500 -13.72 -15.95 -13.11
N TRP A 501 -12.83 -15.29 -13.86
CA TRP A 501 -11.60 -14.75 -13.32
C TRP A 501 -11.28 -13.37 -13.87
N SER A 502 -10.54 -12.58 -13.11
CA SER A 502 -10.09 -11.24 -13.48
C SER A 502 -8.71 -10.96 -12.87
N GLN A 503 -7.89 -10.19 -13.59
CA GLN A 503 -6.65 -9.59 -13.08
C GLN A 503 -6.86 -8.16 -12.56
N GLY A 504 -8.11 -7.68 -12.52
CA GLY A 504 -8.50 -6.34 -12.09
C GLY A 504 -9.25 -5.53 -13.17
N THR A 505 -9.65 -4.31 -12.80
CA THR A 505 -10.33 -3.38 -13.70
C THR A 505 -9.43 -3.00 -14.88
N GLY A 506 -9.92 -3.13 -16.11
CA GLY A 506 -9.16 -2.82 -17.33
C GLY A 506 -8.02 -3.82 -17.64
N LYS A 507 -7.96 -4.94 -16.90
CA LYS A 507 -7.00 -6.03 -17.09
C LYS A 507 -7.69 -7.26 -17.68
N PRO A 508 -6.94 -8.26 -18.18
CA PRO A 508 -7.52 -9.50 -18.71
C PRO A 508 -8.54 -10.15 -17.76
N GLN A 509 -9.61 -10.67 -18.36
CA GLN A 509 -10.75 -11.31 -17.69
C GLN A 509 -11.22 -12.49 -18.53
N GLY A 510 -11.84 -13.48 -17.92
CA GLY A 510 -12.29 -14.67 -18.64
C GLY A 510 -12.92 -15.72 -17.74
N HIS A 511 -12.95 -16.97 -18.19
CA HIS A 511 -13.41 -18.09 -17.37
C HIS A 511 -12.32 -19.15 -17.21
N ARG A 512 -12.40 -19.88 -16.10
CA ARG A 512 -11.69 -21.13 -15.84
C ARG A 512 -12.62 -22.27 -16.17
N THR A 513 -12.18 -23.20 -16.99
CA THR A 513 -12.93 -24.44 -17.29
C THR A 513 -12.23 -25.64 -16.66
N TYR A 514 -13.03 -26.57 -16.16
CA TYR A 514 -12.61 -27.91 -15.71
C TYR A 514 -13.07 -29.00 -16.69
N SER A 515 -13.78 -28.62 -17.76
CA SER A 515 -14.29 -29.55 -18.77
C SER A 515 -13.17 -29.97 -19.70
N GLY A 516 -12.84 -31.27 -19.71
CA GLY A 516 -11.83 -31.81 -20.62
C GLY A 516 -12.14 -31.58 -22.10
N ALA A 517 -13.42 -31.42 -22.47
CA ALA A 517 -13.83 -31.11 -23.84
C ALA A 517 -13.39 -29.70 -24.30
N ASP A 518 -13.18 -28.79 -23.35
CA ASP A 518 -12.73 -27.42 -23.66
C ASP A 518 -11.21 -27.30 -23.73
N PHE A 519 -10.48 -28.33 -23.28
CA PHE A 519 -9.04 -28.25 -23.14
C PHE A 519 -8.36 -28.16 -24.49
N THR A 520 -7.61 -27.08 -24.67
CA THR A 520 -6.63 -26.99 -25.76
C THR A 520 -5.38 -27.72 -25.31
N SER A 521 -5.00 -28.80 -25.99
CA SER A 521 -3.85 -29.63 -25.61
C SER A 521 -2.57 -28.80 -25.58
N ALA A 522 -1.90 -28.81 -24.44
CA ALA A 522 -0.60 -28.14 -24.27
C ALA A 522 0.52 -28.92 -24.96
N THR A 523 1.57 -28.22 -25.41
CA THR A 523 2.88 -28.80 -25.72
C THR A 523 3.58 -29.38 -24.48
N ILE A 524 3.18 -28.92 -23.28
CA ILE A 524 3.71 -29.37 -22.00
C ILE A 524 2.69 -30.30 -21.36
N ASP A 525 2.93 -31.61 -21.49
CA ASP A 525 2.26 -32.67 -20.74
C ASP A 525 0.71 -32.54 -20.68
N GLY A 526 0.08 -32.29 -21.83
CA GLY A 526 -1.35 -32.01 -21.95
C GLY A 526 -2.30 -33.05 -21.36
N ARG A 527 -1.81 -34.26 -21.06
CA ARG A 527 -2.57 -35.34 -20.38
C ARG A 527 -2.83 -35.06 -18.90
N ARG A 528 -2.05 -34.17 -18.28
CA ARG A 528 -2.11 -33.85 -16.85
C ARG A 528 -2.90 -32.59 -16.54
N VAL A 529 -3.39 -31.89 -17.56
CA VAL A 529 -4.18 -30.68 -17.41
C VAL A 529 -5.50 -31.02 -16.73
N VAL A 530 -5.81 -30.31 -15.65
CA VAL A 530 -7.06 -30.47 -14.87
C VAL A 530 -7.95 -29.24 -14.92
N TRP A 531 -7.41 -28.08 -15.33
CA TRP A 531 -8.18 -26.88 -15.64
C TRP A 531 -7.40 -25.92 -16.55
N GLN A 532 -8.13 -25.04 -17.24
CA GLN A 532 -7.55 -23.97 -18.07
C GLN A 532 -8.26 -22.63 -17.85
N ASP A 533 -7.47 -21.56 -17.73
CA ASP A 533 -7.98 -20.18 -17.76
C ASP A 533 -7.96 -19.66 -19.19
N ARG A 534 -9.13 -19.21 -19.67
CA ARG A 534 -9.34 -18.77 -21.05
C ARG A 534 -9.79 -17.32 -21.11
N VAL A 535 -9.31 -16.59 -22.11
CA VAL A 535 -9.73 -15.22 -22.46
C VAL A 535 -10.37 -15.22 -23.84
N ALA A 536 -11.50 -14.53 -24.00
CA ALA A 536 -12.18 -14.41 -25.28
C ALA A 536 -11.37 -13.51 -26.23
N VAL A 537 -11.25 -13.93 -27.48
CA VAL A 537 -10.71 -13.08 -28.55
C VAL A 537 -11.84 -12.22 -29.10
N ASN A 538 -11.66 -10.89 -29.08
CA ASN A 538 -12.64 -9.91 -29.59
C ASN A 538 -14.09 -10.22 -29.16
N PRO A 539 -14.39 -10.19 -27.84
CA PRO A 539 -15.73 -10.52 -27.36
C PRO A 539 -16.79 -9.62 -28.00
N ALA A 540 -17.93 -10.20 -28.36
CA ALA A 540 -19.07 -9.45 -28.86
C ALA A 540 -19.68 -8.63 -27.70
N GLY A 541 -19.65 -7.31 -27.80
CA GLY A 541 -20.08 -6.41 -26.72
C GLY A 541 -19.21 -6.56 -25.47
N ASN A 542 -19.83 -6.57 -24.29
CA ASN A 542 -19.14 -6.63 -22.99
C ASN A 542 -19.08 -8.04 -22.37
N ASP A 543 -19.55 -9.08 -23.08
CA ASP A 543 -19.55 -10.44 -22.56
C ASP A 543 -18.19 -11.13 -22.79
N TRP A 544 -17.34 -11.07 -21.77
CA TRP A 544 -16.04 -11.74 -21.72
C TRP A 544 -16.08 -13.15 -21.11
N TYR A 545 -17.20 -13.58 -20.55
CA TYR A 545 -17.29 -14.79 -19.72
C TYR A 545 -17.93 -15.98 -20.45
N THR A 546 -19.08 -15.77 -21.10
CA THR A 546 -20.01 -16.85 -21.48
C THR A 546 -19.30 -17.92 -22.31
N PRO A 547 -19.20 -19.17 -21.81
CA PRO A 547 -18.55 -20.26 -22.53
C PRO A 547 -19.38 -20.71 -23.73
N ASN A 548 -18.76 -21.41 -24.69
CA ASN A 548 -19.43 -22.08 -25.80
C ASN A 548 -20.29 -21.20 -26.73
N VAL A 549 -20.04 -19.89 -26.79
CA VAL A 549 -20.65 -19.00 -27.77
C VAL A 549 -20.19 -19.40 -29.18
N PRO A 550 -21.11 -19.71 -30.13
CA PRO A 550 -20.74 -20.14 -31.48
C PRO A 550 -19.81 -19.14 -32.17
N GLY A 551 -18.73 -19.64 -32.77
CA GLY A 551 -17.73 -18.82 -33.49
C GLY A 551 -16.79 -18.01 -32.60
N ARG A 552 -16.94 -18.03 -31.27
CA ARG A 552 -16.04 -17.32 -30.34
C ARG A 552 -14.74 -18.09 -30.15
N GLN A 553 -13.62 -17.45 -30.46
CA GLN A 553 -12.28 -17.99 -30.21
C GLN A 553 -11.85 -17.70 -28.77
N TRP A 554 -11.15 -18.67 -28.16
CA TRP A 554 -10.65 -18.61 -26.79
C TRP A 554 -9.14 -18.88 -26.75
N ASN A 555 -8.40 -17.99 -26.10
CA ASN A 555 -6.97 -18.14 -25.85
C ASN A 555 -6.73 -18.64 -24.43
N VAL A 556 -5.91 -19.69 -24.27
CA VAL A 556 -5.54 -20.24 -22.95
C VAL A 556 -4.37 -19.46 -22.37
N VAL A 557 -4.57 -18.77 -21.24
CA VAL A 557 -3.54 -17.92 -20.61
C VAL A 557 -2.88 -18.58 -19.41
N ARG A 558 -3.52 -19.59 -18.80
CA ARG A 558 -2.94 -20.45 -17.76
C ARG A 558 -3.51 -21.87 -17.86
N SER A 559 -2.71 -22.85 -17.45
CA SER A 559 -3.12 -24.27 -17.35
C SER A 559 -2.69 -24.83 -15.99
N GLY A 560 -3.62 -25.46 -15.26
CA GLY A 560 -3.31 -26.16 -14.02
C GLY A 560 -3.16 -27.65 -14.24
N LEU A 561 -2.19 -28.26 -13.54
CA LEU A 561 -1.87 -29.69 -13.64
C LEU A 561 -2.30 -30.45 -12.38
N ASP A 562 -2.42 -31.77 -12.52
CA ASP A 562 -2.82 -32.72 -11.48
C ASP A 562 -1.90 -32.78 -10.24
N ASP A 563 -0.67 -32.28 -10.33
CA ASP A 563 0.27 -32.14 -9.21
C ASP A 563 0.18 -30.78 -8.51
N GLY A 564 -0.76 -29.93 -8.91
CA GLY A 564 -0.98 -28.61 -8.33
C GLY A 564 -0.10 -27.50 -8.89
N THR A 565 0.80 -27.84 -9.81
CA THR A 565 1.57 -26.81 -10.53
C THR A 565 0.69 -26.10 -11.55
N VAL A 566 1.07 -24.87 -11.88
CA VAL A 566 0.37 -24.01 -12.83
C VAL A 566 1.36 -23.48 -13.84
N VAL A 567 1.05 -23.65 -15.13
CA VAL A 567 1.74 -23.02 -16.24
C VAL A 567 1.07 -21.69 -16.53
N GLU A 568 1.83 -20.60 -16.47
CA GLU A 568 1.41 -19.25 -16.85
C GLU A 568 2.10 -18.87 -18.15
N TYR A 569 1.30 -18.50 -19.17
CA TYR A 569 1.83 -18.03 -20.46
C TYR A 569 2.07 -16.52 -20.39
N ARG A 570 3.25 -16.09 -20.83
CA ARG A 570 3.68 -14.69 -20.81
C ARG A 570 4.26 -14.29 -22.16
N PRO A 571 4.23 -13.00 -22.52
CA PRO A 571 4.76 -12.56 -23.81
C PRO A 571 6.26 -12.87 -23.91
N ALA A 572 6.68 -13.40 -25.05
CA ALA A 572 8.09 -13.43 -25.39
C ALA A 572 8.61 -11.99 -25.60
N PRO A 573 9.92 -11.73 -25.47
CA PRO A 573 10.48 -10.40 -25.73
C PRO A 573 10.14 -9.91 -27.13
N GLY A 574 9.54 -8.71 -27.22
CA GLY A 574 9.08 -8.09 -28.47
C GLY A 574 7.72 -8.57 -28.98
N GLN A 575 7.08 -9.53 -28.31
CA GLN A 575 5.75 -10.03 -28.68
C GLN A 575 4.63 -9.14 -28.09
N GLN A 576 3.51 -9.05 -28.81
CA GLN A 576 2.31 -8.36 -28.31
C GLN A 576 1.51 -9.20 -27.29
N THR A 577 0.77 -8.54 -26.42
CA THR A 577 -0.16 -9.13 -25.45
C THR A 577 -1.57 -9.36 -26.04
N PRO A 578 -2.37 -10.30 -25.49
CA PRO A 578 -2.02 -11.25 -24.44
C PRO A 578 -1.27 -12.47 -24.98
N ALA A 579 -0.28 -12.94 -24.23
CA ALA A 579 0.33 -14.23 -24.49
C ALA A 579 -0.60 -15.37 -24.11
N HIS A 580 -0.48 -16.49 -24.80
CA HIS A 580 -1.31 -17.66 -24.58
C HIS A 580 -0.58 -18.93 -25.00
N LEU A 581 -1.20 -20.07 -24.71
CA LEU A 581 -0.73 -21.36 -25.17
C LEU A 581 -0.42 -21.33 -26.68
N ASN A 582 0.74 -21.87 -27.04
CA ASN A 582 1.30 -21.89 -28.41
C ASN A 582 1.67 -20.50 -28.98
N ASN A 583 1.66 -19.44 -28.17
CA ASN A 583 2.00 -18.09 -28.59
C ASN A 583 2.64 -17.30 -27.43
N GLY A 584 3.90 -17.59 -27.14
CA GLY A 584 4.73 -16.89 -26.16
C GLY A 584 5.54 -17.82 -25.27
N ASP A 585 6.20 -17.20 -24.30
CA ASP A 585 6.96 -17.87 -23.24
C ASP A 585 6.02 -18.44 -22.17
N TRP A 586 6.55 -19.29 -21.30
CA TRP A 586 5.78 -19.78 -20.16
C TRP A 586 6.66 -20.04 -18.94
N THR A 587 6.04 -19.93 -17.77
CA THR A 587 6.65 -20.29 -16.49
C THR A 587 5.71 -21.24 -15.75
N ARG A 588 6.23 -22.37 -15.27
CA ARG A 588 5.51 -23.35 -14.46
C ARG A 588 5.86 -23.14 -13.00
N TYR A 589 4.86 -22.82 -12.20
CA TYR A 589 4.99 -22.61 -10.75
C TYR A 589 4.41 -23.77 -9.97
N ASP A 590 5.00 -24.09 -8.82
CA ASP A 590 4.33 -24.91 -7.80
C ASP A 590 3.23 -24.11 -7.08
N HIS A 591 2.49 -24.76 -6.16
CA HIS A 591 1.42 -24.11 -5.40
C HIS A 591 1.91 -23.12 -4.33
N HIS A 592 3.23 -23.01 -4.11
CA HIS A 592 3.86 -21.95 -3.30
C HIS A 592 4.35 -20.76 -4.15
N GLY A 593 4.27 -20.87 -5.47
CA GLY A 593 4.76 -19.88 -6.41
C GLY A 593 6.27 -19.94 -6.66
N LEU A 594 6.89 -21.13 -6.53
CA LEU A 594 8.28 -21.37 -6.94
C LEU A 594 8.34 -21.89 -8.38
N VAL A 595 9.30 -21.42 -9.17
CA VAL A 595 9.47 -21.83 -10.57
C VAL A 595 10.03 -23.24 -10.65
N VAL A 596 9.30 -24.20 -11.20
CA VAL A 596 9.78 -25.59 -11.38
C VAL A 596 10.20 -25.91 -12.82
N ALA A 597 9.71 -25.16 -13.79
CA ALA A 597 10.13 -25.24 -15.20
C ALA A 597 9.75 -23.93 -15.90
N ARG A 598 10.39 -23.62 -17.02
CA ARG A 598 10.04 -22.47 -17.86
C ARG A 598 10.58 -22.63 -19.27
N GLN A 599 10.01 -21.87 -20.20
CA GLN A 599 10.58 -21.61 -21.51
C GLN A 599 10.78 -20.11 -21.67
N ASP A 600 11.94 -19.75 -22.20
CA ASP A 600 12.37 -18.39 -22.43
C ASP A 600 12.79 -18.22 -23.89
N THR A 601 12.30 -17.17 -24.53
CA THR A 601 12.74 -16.77 -25.87
C THR A 601 13.96 -15.86 -25.75
N TRP A 602 15.05 -16.22 -26.42
CA TRP A 602 16.28 -15.44 -26.47
C TRP A 602 16.63 -15.02 -27.90
N PRO A 603 17.33 -13.89 -28.10
CA PRO A 603 17.96 -13.61 -29.38
C PRO A 603 18.92 -14.73 -29.78
N ASP A 604 19.00 -15.04 -31.08
CA ASP A 604 19.95 -16.03 -31.57
C ASP A 604 21.40 -15.53 -31.39
N PRO A 605 22.26 -16.28 -30.66
CA PRO A 605 23.66 -15.95 -30.50
C PRO A 605 24.44 -15.86 -31.82
N ALA A 606 24.02 -16.55 -32.87
CA ALA A 606 24.66 -16.50 -34.19
C ALA A 606 24.18 -15.30 -35.04
N GLY A 607 23.24 -14.50 -34.56
CA GLY A 607 22.77 -13.29 -35.24
C GLY A 607 21.94 -13.54 -36.51
N THR A 608 21.38 -14.74 -36.69
CA THR A 608 20.57 -15.10 -37.89
C THR A 608 19.21 -14.41 -37.94
N GLY A 609 18.81 -13.74 -36.86
CA GLY A 609 17.55 -13.00 -36.75
C GLY A 609 16.35 -13.82 -36.25
N ASN A 610 16.47 -15.14 -36.15
CA ASN A 610 15.42 -16.01 -35.61
C ASN A 610 15.64 -16.24 -34.11
N PRO A 611 14.72 -15.87 -33.21
CA PRO A 611 14.87 -16.14 -31.78
C PRO A 611 14.96 -17.63 -31.47
N ILE A 612 15.76 -18.00 -30.47
CA ILE A 612 15.86 -19.36 -29.95
C ILE A 612 14.92 -19.55 -28.76
N GLN A 613 14.30 -20.72 -28.65
CA GLN A 613 13.48 -21.10 -27.50
C GLN A 613 14.30 -21.95 -26.57
N VAL A 614 14.44 -21.56 -25.31
CA VAL A 614 15.15 -22.35 -24.31
C VAL A 614 14.21 -22.84 -23.24
N THR A 615 14.11 -24.15 -23.10
CA THR A 615 13.31 -24.80 -22.07
C THR A 615 14.19 -25.30 -20.96
N SER A 616 13.82 -25.04 -19.70
CA SER A 616 14.47 -25.62 -18.53
C SER A 616 13.53 -26.52 -17.75
N THR A 617 14.02 -27.70 -17.38
CA THR A 617 13.30 -28.72 -16.61
C THR A 617 14.22 -29.33 -15.56
N GLY A 618 13.68 -29.64 -14.38
CA GLY A 618 14.42 -30.30 -13.30
C GLY A 618 13.81 -29.99 -11.94
N MET A 619 14.30 -30.64 -10.89
CA MET A 619 13.91 -30.27 -9.52
C MET A 619 14.64 -28.98 -9.10
N LEU A 620 14.01 -28.25 -8.19
CA LEU A 620 14.54 -27.02 -7.58
C LEU A 620 15.69 -27.28 -6.58
N ASP A 621 16.35 -28.43 -6.65
CA ASP A 621 17.41 -28.90 -5.75
C ASP A 621 18.82 -28.69 -6.33
N GLY A 622 18.95 -27.81 -7.35
CA GLY A 622 20.19 -27.52 -8.05
C GLY A 622 20.44 -28.37 -9.30
N ASN A 623 19.55 -29.31 -9.66
CA ASN A 623 19.69 -30.18 -10.83
C ASN A 623 18.91 -29.70 -12.07
N VAL A 624 18.72 -28.39 -12.23
CA VAL A 624 17.96 -27.86 -13.38
C VAL A 624 18.83 -27.91 -14.64
N ARG A 625 18.31 -28.55 -15.69
CA ARG A 625 18.94 -28.55 -17.02
C ARG A 625 18.13 -27.71 -17.98
N TRP A 626 18.82 -27.14 -18.97
CA TRP A 626 18.18 -26.41 -20.06
C TRP A 626 18.56 -27.02 -21.40
N THR A 627 17.66 -26.90 -22.37
CA THR A 627 17.83 -27.29 -23.78
C THR A 627 17.24 -26.20 -24.67
N ASP A 628 17.93 -25.82 -25.73
CA ASP A 628 17.43 -24.85 -26.71
C ASP A 628 16.86 -25.51 -27.98
N SER A 629 16.18 -24.71 -28.79
CA SER A 629 15.59 -25.13 -30.07
C SER A 629 16.62 -25.50 -31.15
N LEU A 630 17.91 -25.25 -30.92
CA LEU A 630 19.01 -25.65 -31.80
C LEU A 630 19.67 -26.97 -31.35
N GLY A 631 19.24 -27.53 -30.21
CA GLY A 631 19.78 -28.77 -29.65
C GLY A 631 20.96 -28.57 -28.70
N ASN A 632 21.33 -27.33 -28.36
CA ASN A 632 22.31 -27.09 -27.31
C ASN A 632 21.66 -27.27 -25.94
N ASP A 633 22.46 -27.60 -24.93
CA ASP A 633 21.98 -27.82 -23.58
C ASP A 633 23.05 -27.50 -22.52
N GLY A 634 22.64 -27.57 -21.26
CA GLY A 634 23.54 -27.34 -20.15
C GLY A 634 22.84 -27.33 -18.80
N VAL A 635 23.47 -26.67 -17.84
CA VAL A 635 23.00 -26.57 -16.44
C VAL A 635 22.50 -25.16 -16.17
N ARG A 636 21.35 -25.06 -15.50
CA ARG A 636 20.78 -23.80 -15.01
C ARG A 636 20.99 -23.71 -13.51
N LYS A 637 21.65 -22.64 -13.07
CA LYS A 637 21.83 -22.29 -11.67
C LYS A 637 20.79 -21.25 -11.26
N LEU A 638 20.03 -21.54 -10.22
CA LEU A 638 18.93 -20.69 -9.76
C LEU A 638 19.39 -19.81 -8.59
N ASN A 639 18.86 -18.59 -8.51
CA ASN A 639 19.17 -17.72 -7.38
C ASN A 639 18.51 -18.19 -6.07
N HIS A 640 17.37 -18.89 -6.14
CA HIS A 640 16.61 -19.37 -4.97
C HIS A 640 17.33 -20.42 -4.13
N HIS A 641 18.20 -21.24 -4.73
CA HIS A 641 18.84 -22.38 -4.09
C HIS A 641 20.18 -21.99 -3.45
N ARG A 642 20.10 -21.12 -2.41
CA ARG A 642 21.21 -20.59 -1.59
C ARG A 642 22.57 -21.26 -1.88
N GLY A 643 23.39 -20.63 -2.71
CA GLY A 643 24.74 -21.14 -3.07
C GLY A 643 25.03 -21.24 -4.56
N ASP A 644 24.02 -21.37 -5.43
CA ASP A 644 24.26 -21.62 -6.86
C ASP A 644 24.68 -20.37 -7.66
N VAL A 645 24.00 -19.24 -7.43
CA VAL A 645 24.34 -17.93 -8.04
C VAL A 645 24.92 -16.98 -6.98
N THR A 646 24.34 -16.98 -5.79
CA THR A 646 24.87 -16.32 -4.59
C THR A 646 24.46 -17.11 -3.35
N ALA A 647 25.28 -17.04 -2.30
CA ALA A 647 25.04 -17.74 -1.04
C ALA A 647 23.73 -17.32 -0.34
N TRP A 648 23.19 -16.15 -0.67
CA TRP A 648 22.05 -15.54 0.03
C TRP A 648 20.88 -15.15 -0.87
N GLY A 649 20.85 -15.66 -2.10
CA GLY A 649 19.76 -15.42 -3.04
C GLY A 649 18.45 -16.06 -2.58
N TRP A 650 17.36 -15.32 -2.73
CA TRP A 650 15.99 -15.80 -2.46
C TRP A 650 15.04 -15.64 -3.63
N ASP A 651 15.49 -14.93 -4.67
CA ASP A 651 14.73 -14.67 -5.89
C ASP A 651 14.34 -15.97 -6.57
N ARG A 652 13.04 -16.09 -6.84
CA ARG A 652 12.39 -17.29 -7.37
C ARG A 652 12.58 -17.47 -8.87
N GLU A 653 12.95 -16.43 -9.59
CA GLU A 653 12.97 -16.44 -11.06
C GLU A 653 14.34 -16.16 -11.66
N SER A 654 15.21 -15.42 -10.97
CA SER A 654 16.56 -15.15 -11.47
C SER A 654 17.41 -16.41 -11.61
N PHE A 655 18.15 -16.52 -12.72
CA PHE A 655 19.00 -17.67 -13.01
C PHE A 655 20.20 -17.33 -13.90
N GLN A 656 21.13 -18.29 -13.97
CA GLN A 656 22.27 -18.30 -14.87
C GLN A 656 22.34 -19.64 -15.61
N ASP A 657 22.50 -19.59 -16.93
CA ASP A 657 22.65 -20.79 -17.76
C ASP A 657 24.12 -20.98 -18.16
N PHE A 658 24.62 -22.18 -17.85
CA PHE A 658 25.95 -22.65 -18.22
C PHE A 658 25.83 -23.73 -19.29
N ASP A 659 26.67 -23.66 -20.33
CA ASP A 659 26.74 -24.72 -21.34
C ASP A 659 27.46 -25.98 -20.82
N ARG A 660 27.53 -27.04 -21.63
CA ARG A 660 28.24 -28.29 -21.29
C ARG A 660 29.71 -28.10 -20.92
N THR A 661 30.35 -27.02 -21.35
CA THR A 661 31.75 -26.72 -21.04
C THR A 661 31.91 -25.96 -19.72
N GLY A 662 30.81 -25.62 -19.05
CA GLY A 662 30.79 -24.84 -17.82
C GLY A 662 30.92 -23.33 -18.05
N GLN A 663 30.78 -22.86 -19.28
CA GLN A 663 30.81 -21.44 -19.62
C GLN A 663 29.44 -20.81 -19.43
N LEU A 664 29.39 -19.61 -18.84
CA LEU A 664 28.14 -18.87 -18.71
C LEU A 664 27.71 -18.36 -20.09
N VAL A 665 26.47 -18.65 -20.49
CA VAL A 665 25.94 -18.24 -21.79
C VAL A 665 24.79 -17.24 -21.68
N ARG A 666 24.01 -17.28 -20.61
CA ARG A 666 22.88 -16.39 -20.35
C ARG A 666 22.72 -16.08 -18.86
N ASP A 667 22.28 -14.87 -18.54
CA ASP A 667 21.94 -14.43 -17.19
C ASP A 667 20.61 -13.66 -17.23
N HIS A 668 19.66 -14.11 -16.41
CA HIS A 668 18.30 -13.57 -16.29
C HIS A 668 18.08 -13.04 -14.89
N ARG A 669 17.67 -11.78 -14.78
CA ARG A 669 17.42 -11.11 -13.49
C ARG A 669 16.01 -10.55 -13.42
N LEU A 670 15.29 -10.93 -12.38
CA LEU A 670 14.00 -10.34 -12.04
C LEU A 670 14.23 -9.06 -11.22
N LEU A 671 13.65 -7.95 -11.68
CA LEU A 671 13.64 -6.68 -10.95
C LEU A 671 12.40 -6.58 -10.08
N ALA A 672 11.36 -5.87 -10.54
CA ALA A 672 10.09 -5.77 -9.86
C ALA A 672 8.93 -5.76 -10.85
N LYS A 673 7.76 -6.27 -10.41
CA LYS A 673 6.52 -6.31 -11.19
C LYS A 673 6.70 -6.94 -12.58
N GLY A 674 7.46 -8.03 -12.65
CA GLY A 674 7.71 -8.79 -13.87
C GLY A 674 8.62 -8.10 -14.88
N THR A 675 9.29 -7.00 -14.50
CA THR A 675 10.36 -6.42 -15.31
C THR A 675 11.62 -7.26 -15.14
N THR A 676 12.25 -7.64 -16.24
CA THR A 676 13.44 -8.51 -16.24
C THR A 676 14.59 -7.87 -17.00
N ILE A 677 15.79 -8.39 -16.72
CA ILE A 677 17.01 -8.12 -17.47
C ILE A 677 17.49 -9.45 -18.02
N ASP A 678 17.54 -9.53 -19.34
CA ASP A 678 18.03 -10.69 -20.05
C ASP A 678 19.36 -10.31 -20.70
N SER A 679 20.40 -11.09 -20.39
CA SER A 679 21.71 -10.92 -21.00
C SER A 679 22.24 -12.23 -21.55
N TRP A 680 22.93 -12.15 -22.68
CA TRP A 680 23.44 -13.31 -23.41
C TRP A 680 24.80 -13.00 -24.01
N SER A 681 25.62 -14.05 -24.15
CA SER A 681 26.92 -13.95 -24.80
C SER A 681 26.84 -14.32 -26.28
N VAL A 682 27.56 -13.55 -27.10
CA VAL A 682 27.77 -13.78 -28.52
C VAL A 682 29.26 -14.04 -28.74
N PRO A 683 29.66 -15.18 -29.32
CA PRO A 683 31.06 -15.44 -29.65
C PRO A 683 31.60 -14.42 -30.66
N ASN A 684 32.80 -13.90 -30.42
CA ASN A 684 33.46 -12.98 -31.34
C ASN A 684 34.28 -13.74 -32.40
N PRO A 685 34.31 -13.30 -33.68
CA PRO A 685 35.11 -13.94 -34.73
C PRO A 685 36.62 -13.99 -34.43
N THR A 686 37.12 -13.05 -33.63
CA THR A 686 38.54 -12.90 -33.26
C THR A 686 38.93 -13.65 -31.99
N GLY A 687 38.02 -14.45 -31.41
CA GLY A 687 38.15 -15.03 -30.08
C GLY A 687 37.58 -14.11 -28.98
N GLY A 688 37.02 -14.72 -27.94
CA GLY A 688 36.30 -14.03 -26.85
C GLY A 688 34.78 -13.97 -27.06
N ARG A 689 34.08 -13.29 -26.14
CA ARG A 689 32.62 -13.14 -26.18
C ARG A 689 32.24 -11.69 -25.93
N THR A 690 31.23 -11.22 -26.64
CA THR A 690 30.55 -9.94 -26.34
C THR A 690 29.25 -10.25 -25.64
N TRP A 691 29.00 -9.57 -24.51
CA TRP A 691 27.75 -9.73 -23.77
C TRP A 691 26.79 -8.60 -24.12
N HIS A 692 25.58 -8.98 -24.52
CA HIS A 692 24.50 -8.05 -24.78
C HIS A 692 23.46 -8.14 -23.67
N TRP A 693 22.66 -7.08 -23.51
CA TRP A 693 21.55 -7.07 -22.57
C TRP A 693 20.30 -6.40 -23.14
N ASN A 694 19.14 -6.82 -22.64
CA ASN A 694 17.84 -6.21 -22.84
C ASN A 694 17.15 -6.06 -21.50
N LYS A 695 16.49 -4.92 -21.30
CA LYS A 695 15.51 -4.75 -20.23
C LYS A 695 14.11 -4.91 -20.80
N ILE A 696 13.32 -5.80 -20.20
CA ILE A 696 12.04 -6.25 -20.74
C ILE A 696 10.96 -5.99 -19.69
N GLU A 697 9.86 -5.35 -20.10
CA GLU A 697 8.69 -5.17 -19.24
C GLU A 697 7.84 -6.44 -19.18
N ALA A 698 6.98 -6.55 -18.16
CA ALA A 698 6.13 -7.73 -17.96
C ALA A 698 5.16 -8.02 -19.14
N ASN A 699 4.93 -7.04 -20.01
CA ASN A 699 4.13 -7.19 -21.23
C ASN A 699 4.96 -7.65 -22.45
N GLY A 700 6.25 -7.99 -22.28
CA GLY A 700 7.19 -8.38 -23.34
C GLY A 700 7.90 -7.22 -24.03
N THR A 701 7.58 -5.95 -23.70
CA THR A 701 8.16 -4.80 -24.41
C THR A 701 9.65 -4.63 -24.04
N ILE A 702 10.52 -4.63 -25.05
CA ILE A 702 11.95 -4.37 -24.88
C ILE A 702 12.17 -2.86 -24.79
N LYS A 703 12.84 -2.40 -23.72
CA LYS A 703 13.28 -1.01 -23.61
C LYS A 703 14.47 -0.76 -24.51
N THR A 704 14.28 0.10 -25.51
CA THR A 704 15.28 0.46 -26.53
C THR A 704 16.24 1.53 -25.99
N PHE A 705 17.15 1.12 -25.11
CA PHE A 705 18.29 1.96 -24.70
C PHE A 705 19.32 2.03 -25.83
N GLY A 706 19.84 3.24 -26.11
CA GLY A 706 20.86 3.44 -27.14
C GLY A 706 20.33 3.30 -28.57
N THR A 707 21.25 3.08 -29.52
CA THR A 707 20.94 2.96 -30.96
C THR A 707 20.57 1.55 -31.40
N GLY A 708 20.67 0.54 -30.52
CA GLY A 708 20.29 -0.84 -30.81
C GLY A 708 20.98 -1.87 -29.91
N PRO A 709 20.80 -3.19 -30.17
CA PRO A 709 21.41 -4.25 -29.37
C PRO A 709 22.94 -4.20 -29.30
N GLY A 710 23.61 -3.76 -30.36
CA GLY A 710 25.06 -3.60 -30.39
C GLY A 710 25.59 -2.49 -29.46
N ASP A 711 24.72 -1.58 -29.04
CA ASP A 711 25.05 -0.48 -28.13
C ASP A 711 24.87 -0.88 -26.64
N ARG A 712 24.08 -1.93 -26.39
CA ARG A 712 23.75 -2.44 -25.05
C ARG A 712 24.72 -3.55 -24.66
N ILE A 713 25.84 -3.17 -24.07
CA ILE A 713 26.93 -4.08 -23.71
C ILE A 713 26.97 -4.31 -22.20
N ARG A 714 27.13 -5.56 -21.80
CA ARG A 714 27.40 -5.95 -20.41
C ARG A 714 28.89 -6.16 -20.22
N GLN A 715 29.45 -5.50 -19.21
CA GLN A 715 30.84 -5.65 -18.80
C GLN A 715 30.90 -6.44 -17.48
N TRP A 716 31.67 -7.51 -17.47
CA TRP A 716 31.97 -8.25 -16.23
C TRP A 716 33.10 -7.56 -15.47
N THR A 717 33.02 -7.58 -14.14
CA THR A 717 34.07 -7.12 -13.25
C THR A 717 34.32 -8.14 -12.15
N ASP A 718 35.55 -8.22 -11.67
CA ASP A 718 35.89 -9.03 -10.50
C ASP A 718 35.28 -8.47 -9.21
N ALA A 719 35.50 -9.16 -8.10
CA ALA A 719 35.01 -8.75 -6.78
C ALA A 719 35.60 -7.42 -6.27
N HIS A 720 36.67 -6.91 -6.91
CA HIS A 720 37.31 -5.63 -6.60
C HIS A 720 36.91 -4.52 -7.58
N GLY A 721 36.05 -4.82 -8.56
CA GLY A 721 35.59 -3.87 -9.57
C GLY A 721 36.50 -3.74 -10.80
N ASN A 722 37.52 -4.59 -10.96
CA ASN A 722 38.36 -4.59 -12.15
C ASN A 722 37.64 -5.24 -13.34
N PRO A 723 37.67 -4.66 -14.55
CA PRO A 723 37.14 -5.26 -15.76
C PRO A 723 37.65 -6.67 -16.02
N LEU A 724 36.77 -7.55 -16.49
CA LEU A 724 37.09 -8.89 -16.94
C LEU A 724 36.73 -9.05 -18.42
N PRO A 725 37.52 -9.82 -19.19
CA PRO A 725 37.23 -10.09 -20.59
C PRO A 725 35.98 -10.97 -20.78
N ASP A 726 35.64 -11.80 -19.79
CA ASP A 726 34.44 -12.63 -19.76
C ASP A 726 34.05 -12.94 -18.31
N TRP A 727 32.94 -13.65 -18.13
CA TRP A 727 32.49 -14.12 -16.82
C TRP A 727 33.52 -15.06 -16.17
N GLN A 728 33.69 -14.92 -14.86
CA GLN A 728 34.34 -15.90 -14.00
C GLN A 728 33.53 -16.06 -12.70
N SER A 729 33.81 -17.11 -11.93
CA SER A 729 33.16 -17.32 -10.63
C SER A 729 33.28 -16.06 -9.76
N SER A 730 32.16 -15.67 -9.13
CA SER A 730 32.04 -14.47 -8.28
C SER A 730 32.17 -13.12 -9.00
N ALA A 731 32.21 -13.10 -10.34
CA ALA A 731 32.13 -11.85 -11.10
C ALA A 731 30.78 -11.15 -10.89
N VAL A 732 30.82 -9.82 -10.84
CA VAL A 732 29.66 -8.94 -10.91
C VAL A 732 29.65 -8.23 -12.26
N TRP A 733 28.59 -7.49 -12.59
CA TRP A 733 28.43 -6.93 -13.93
C TRP A 733 27.91 -5.50 -13.93
N LYS A 734 28.16 -4.80 -15.04
CA LYS A 734 27.66 -3.46 -15.36
C LYS A 734 27.04 -3.47 -16.75
N ASP A 735 25.79 -3.02 -16.85
CA ASP A 735 25.08 -2.88 -18.13
C ASP A 735 25.22 -1.44 -18.62
N GLN A 736 25.86 -1.29 -19.78
CA GLN A 736 26.22 -0.01 -20.36
C GLN A 736 25.51 0.24 -21.69
N VAL A 737 25.35 1.53 -22.00
CA VAL A 737 25.02 2.03 -23.33
C VAL A 737 26.26 2.73 -23.86
N THR A 738 26.95 2.12 -24.82
CA THR A 738 28.29 2.52 -25.26
C THR A 738 28.34 3.87 -25.97
N SER A 739 27.30 4.22 -26.72
CA SER A 739 27.19 5.46 -27.50
C SER A 739 27.15 6.72 -26.63
N VAL A 740 26.66 6.59 -25.39
CA VAL A 740 26.57 7.67 -24.40
C VAL A 740 27.47 7.43 -23.19
N ASN A 741 28.20 6.31 -23.16
CA ASN A 741 29.08 5.90 -22.06
C ASN A 741 28.42 5.97 -20.67
N HIS A 742 27.18 5.50 -20.57
CA HIS A 742 26.41 5.49 -19.32
C HIS A 742 26.12 4.06 -18.83
N THR A 743 26.24 3.86 -17.51
CA THR A 743 25.77 2.66 -16.83
C THR A 743 24.29 2.80 -16.52
N VAL A 744 23.48 1.87 -17.01
CA VAL A 744 22.03 1.85 -16.76
C VAL A 744 21.74 1.16 -15.43
N GLN A 745 22.46 0.07 -15.16
CA GLN A 745 22.27 -0.81 -14.01
C GLN A 745 23.52 -1.66 -13.78
N GLU A 746 23.77 -2.11 -12.55
CA GLU A 746 24.91 -2.94 -12.18
C GLU A 746 24.66 -3.78 -10.93
N ILE A 747 25.46 -4.83 -10.75
CA ILE A 747 25.70 -5.43 -9.43
C ILE A 747 27.03 -4.87 -8.93
N LEU A 748 27.01 -4.23 -7.77
CA LEU A 748 28.20 -3.60 -7.23
C LEU A 748 29.21 -4.63 -6.70
N ALA A 749 30.48 -4.38 -6.98
CA ALA A 749 31.58 -5.08 -6.33
C ALA A 749 31.58 -4.78 -4.83
N LYS A 750 31.96 -5.77 -4.03
CA LYS A 750 32.04 -5.61 -2.57
C LYS A 750 33.11 -4.55 -2.25
N PRO A 751 32.81 -3.49 -1.49
CA PRO A 751 33.82 -2.49 -1.15
C PRO A 751 34.98 -3.13 -0.39
N THR A 752 36.21 -2.77 -0.76
CA THR A 752 37.44 -3.25 -0.13
C THR A 752 37.39 -3.04 1.39
N GLY A 753 37.66 -4.09 2.18
CA GLY A 753 37.65 -4.02 3.65
C GLY A 753 36.29 -4.31 4.32
N THR A 754 35.24 -4.56 3.55
CA THR A 754 33.93 -5.02 4.09
C THR A 754 34.09 -6.42 4.70
N SER A 755 33.74 -6.58 5.98
CA SER A 755 33.88 -7.84 6.73
C SER A 755 33.26 -9.04 5.98
N TRP A 756 33.83 -10.24 6.17
CA TRP A 756 33.26 -11.49 5.66
C TRP A 756 31.87 -11.80 6.23
N LEU A 757 31.54 -11.26 7.42
CA LEU A 757 30.21 -11.36 8.04
C LEU A 757 29.20 -10.35 7.49
N THR A 758 29.67 -9.32 6.79
CA THR A 758 28.84 -8.37 6.04
C THR A 758 28.79 -8.84 4.61
N ASP A 759 27.80 -9.69 4.33
CA ASP A 759 27.47 -10.10 2.98
C ASP A 759 26.80 -8.93 2.25
N VAL A 760 27.33 -8.58 1.08
CA VAL A 760 26.63 -7.72 0.14
C VAL A 760 25.80 -8.66 -0.75
N PRO A 761 24.49 -8.75 -0.56
CA PRO A 761 23.63 -9.54 -1.44
C PRO A 761 23.83 -9.10 -2.91
N HIS A 762 23.78 -10.07 -3.84
CA HIS A 762 23.88 -9.82 -5.30
C HIS A 762 22.62 -9.10 -5.82
N ARG A 763 22.50 -7.82 -5.47
CA ARG A 763 21.37 -6.95 -5.80
C ARG A 763 21.66 -6.18 -7.08
N VAL A 764 20.62 -6.03 -7.90
CA VAL A 764 20.72 -5.16 -9.07
C VAL A 764 20.41 -3.73 -8.66
N ARG A 765 21.40 -2.85 -8.81
CA ARG A 765 21.25 -1.41 -8.68
C ARG A 765 20.96 -0.81 -10.04
N GLU A 766 19.91 0.00 -10.15
CA GLU A 766 19.45 0.67 -11.35
C GLU A 766 19.56 2.19 -11.19
N TYR A 767 20.14 2.83 -12.20
CA TYR A 767 20.26 4.29 -12.30
C TYR A 767 19.24 4.89 -13.28
N ALA A 768 18.87 4.15 -14.33
CA ALA A 768 17.90 4.59 -15.33
C ALA A 768 16.84 3.53 -15.62
N ALA A 769 15.59 3.81 -15.23
CA ALA A 769 14.49 2.87 -15.46
C ALA A 769 14.04 2.80 -16.94
N SER A 770 14.26 3.85 -17.73
CA SER A 770 13.83 3.95 -19.13
C SER A 770 14.85 4.71 -20.00
N PRO A 771 14.80 4.55 -21.34
CA PRO A 771 15.74 5.21 -22.25
C PRO A 771 15.75 6.73 -22.14
N ALA A 772 14.61 7.35 -21.83
CA ALA A 772 14.50 8.80 -21.64
C ALA A 772 15.35 9.32 -20.47
N GLY A 773 15.65 8.46 -19.49
CA GLY A 773 16.49 8.82 -18.35
C GLY A 773 17.98 8.84 -18.65
N LEU A 774 18.43 8.33 -19.81
CA LEU A 774 19.86 8.23 -20.15
C LEU A 774 20.57 9.59 -20.18
N THR A 775 19.89 10.65 -20.58
CA THR A 775 20.48 12.00 -20.71
C THR A 775 20.55 12.77 -19.40
N THR A 776 19.92 12.26 -18.34
CA THR A 776 19.80 12.91 -17.02
C THR A 776 20.23 11.97 -15.89
N ILE A 777 21.10 11.00 -16.16
CA ILE A 777 21.56 10.06 -15.13
C ILE A 777 22.37 10.81 -14.08
N ASP A 778 21.84 10.82 -12.87
CA ASP A 778 22.59 11.11 -11.65
C ASP A 778 22.98 9.78 -10.99
N ARG A 779 24.29 9.56 -10.80
CA ARG A 779 24.82 8.34 -10.17
C ARG A 779 24.50 8.26 -8.67
N HIS A 780 24.13 9.38 -8.05
CA HIS A 780 23.68 9.42 -6.66
C HIS A 780 22.20 9.06 -6.50
N VAL A 781 21.45 8.91 -7.61
CA VAL A 781 20.05 8.47 -7.59
C VAL A 781 19.95 7.06 -8.17
N TRP A 782 19.42 6.13 -7.38
CA TRP A 782 19.31 4.74 -7.80
C TRP A 782 18.20 3.98 -7.07
N LYS A 783 17.86 2.81 -7.59
CA LYS A 783 17.01 1.80 -6.96
C LYS A 783 17.73 0.47 -6.90
N GLU A 784 17.51 -0.29 -5.84
CA GLU A 784 18.02 -1.65 -5.69
C GLU A 784 16.89 -2.66 -5.61
N TYR A 785 17.06 -3.74 -6.35
CA TYR A 785 16.08 -4.80 -6.47
C TYR A 785 16.65 -6.13 -5.98
N ASP A 786 15.79 -6.87 -5.29
CA ASP A 786 16.02 -8.25 -4.88
C ASP A 786 14.66 -8.95 -4.75
N ASN A 787 14.62 -10.24 -5.04
CA ASN A 787 13.43 -11.08 -4.91
C ASN A 787 12.15 -10.49 -5.55
N GLY A 788 12.26 -9.90 -6.74
CA GLY A 788 11.09 -9.35 -7.43
C GLY A 788 10.54 -8.05 -6.86
N VAL A 789 11.25 -7.37 -5.95
CA VAL A 789 10.79 -6.15 -5.28
C VAL A 789 11.90 -5.09 -5.18
N GLU A 790 11.50 -3.82 -5.13
CA GLU A 790 12.38 -2.70 -4.75
C GLU A 790 12.64 -2.81 -3.24
N ILE A 791 13.90 -2.95 -2.85
CA ILE A 791 14.34 -3.11 -1.45
C ILE A 791 15.19 -1.95 -0.96
N GLY A 792 15.72 -1.16 -1.89
CA GLY A 792 16.60 -0.04 -1.60
C GLY A 792 16.41 1.06 -2.63
N ARG A 793 16.63 2.29 -2.22
CA ARG A 793 16.70 3.42 -3.13
C ARG A 793 17.51 4.55 -2.55
N LYS A 794 18.10 5.35 -3.42
CA LYS A 794 18.64 6.67 -3.10
C LYS A 794 17.98 7.71 -3.98
N ILE A 795 17.41 8.74 -3.37
CA ILE A 795 16.69 9.81 -4.05
C ILE A 795 17.29 11.16 -3.69
N GLU A 796 17.28 12.08 -4.63
CA GLU A 796 17.54 13.49 -4.35
C GLU A 796 16.35 14.11 -3.60
N LEU A 797 16.65 14.90 -2.59
CA LEU A 797 15.71 15.70 -1.82
C LEU A 797 15.71 17.14 -2.35
N ARG A 798 14.64 17.89 -2.07
CA ARG A 798 14.49 19.27 -2.57
C ARG A 798 15.57 20.24 -2.11
N ASP A 799 16.24 19.96 -1.00
CA ASP A 799 17.36 20.76 -0.52
C ASP A 799 18.71 20.35 -1.15
N GLY A 800 18.68 19.56 -2.23
CA GLY A 800 19.86 19.09 -2.97
C GLY A 800 20.63 17.97 -2.28
N THR A 801 20.19 17.52 -1.11
CA THR A 801 20.81 16.39 -0.39
C THR A 801 20.21 15.07 -0.84
N TYR A 802 20.85 13.92 -0.52
CA TYR A 802 20.33 12.61 -0.92
C TYR A 802 19.88 11.78 0.27
N LEU A 803 18.81 11.02 0.07
CA LEU A 803 18.28 10.06 1.02
C LEU A 803 18.41 8.65 0.47
N GLU A 804 19.21 7.83 1.13
CA GLU A 804 19.22 6.37 0.96
C GLU A 804 18.28 5.72 1.98
N SER A 805 17.43 4.81 1.51
CA SER A 805 16.53 4.00 2.33
C SER A 805 16.64 2.52 1.96
N GLU A 806 16.76 1.64 2.94
CA GLU A 806 16.84 0.18 2.77
C GLU A 806 15.78 -0.54 3.63
N ASP A 807 14.97 -1.37 2.97
CA ASP A 807 13.73 -1.89 3.53
C ASP A 807 13.87 -3.18 4.35
N TRP A 808 14.95 -3.96 4.19
CA TRP A 808 15.13 -5.18 5.00
C TRP A 808 15.61 -4.87 6.41
N HIS A 809 16.62 -4.03 6.54
CA HIS A 809 17.21 -3.64 7.81
C HIS A 809 16.53 -2.39 8.40
N LYS A 810 15.63 -1.75 7.65
CA LYS A 810 14.96 -0.49 8.03
C LYS A 810 15.99 0.57 8.41
N GLN A 811 16.93 0.81 7.50
CA GLN A 811 18.00 1.78 7.66
C GLN A 811 17.84 2.95 6.70
N TRP A 812 18.24 4.13 7.17
CA TRP A 812 18.24 5.36 6.38
C TRP A 812 19.57 6.09 6.55
N ARG A 813 20.10 6.61 5.45
CA ARG A 813 21.31 7.44 5.44
C ARG A 813 21.04 8.69 4.64
N ARG A 814 21.51 9.83 5.16
CA ARG A 814 21.42 11.11 4.48
C ARG A 814 22.82 11.53 4.08
N TYR A 815 22.97 11.95 2.84
CA TYR A 815 24.23 12.40 2.26
C TYR A 815 24.17 13.90 1.98
N GLY A 816 25.34 14.54 1.90
CA GLY A 816 25.45 15.95 1.53
C GLY A 816 25.05 16.20 0.08
N THR A 817 25.19 17.45 -0.36
CA THR A 817 24.94 17.84 -1.76
C THR A 817 25.99 17.28 -2.73
N ASP A 818 27.13 16.85 -2.21
CA ASP A 818 28.22 16.18 -2.92
C ASP A 818 27.98 14.68 -3.16
N GLY A 819 26.89 14.13 -2.60
CA GLY A 819 26.38 12.81 -2.97
C GLY A 819 26.73 11.68 -2.04
#